data_AF-K5WPS8-F1
#
_entry.id   AF-K5WPS8-F1
#
_cell.length_a   1.000
_cell.length_b   1.000
_cell.length_c   1.000
_cell.angle_alpha   90.00
_cell.angle_beta   90.00
_cell.angle_gamma   90.00
#
_symmetry.space_group_name_H-M   'P 1'
#
loop_
_entity.id
_entity.type
_entity.pdbx_description
1 polymer ?
#
loop_
_entity_poly.entity_id
_entity_poly.type
_entity_poly.pdbx_seq_one_letter_code
_entity_poly.pdbx_strand_id
1 'polypeptide(L)'
;MDSFSNTSDDEDEAMSDEEKLYTPPPDYTSMLVFAPHSLPDIFQTLIIDFKPRMKNAEPANALYMLSRFACLNCDDHWLEDLVIGATDAIEDTFFNRGEDLSCLVFWLYNVTVWLHLMRCDEALKETCEMLGSYTLIEEIVNSVFVFIIRFAERRIDGMLDAALLDYSPLSSEFDSVQFESEWSILRTFQSSKKKPAPLATTPTPGSPVNKGNTGMPGSADPSRPPTPPSTAQIKFATLRQTFGRSRPPSGAPTSSITSDAPPSLSPQDVTSFMTALHTLLSLADINPALIVQLWSQVMYWAACKIFNRTLTRKKYLCRSRAVQISMNIGVVEEWISTMELPRGVGAHFLPVKDLLNWLQCLSSITEFPDLIATIQTMRHINPLQMRRAVRDYKYEVNEGRMPEECVQYLAQLQKDWERHRVKMGVEALRREMGERERERTEDSPSQSGSAYFDSAPPSPSLEYSTAQRGIDTLFDRHREKSAWEPSSAPEALGELMDSRHMLPLLLPSDPRLLGAVPAKTAIPHTKLQSDSLTMESSVRSSSRASHRASEALAWRLRTRRLREVEIRTLQWIDGAPSTARWYHPVEFDDEDEKGPPPAYASGDEESLAGDGKMALHLTPLTSSRSQRSRGKHSTGATPIEAPASMSLPIETALPSMR
;
A
#
# COMPACT_ATOMS: atom_id res chain seq x y z
N MET A 1 59.45 16.51 18.34
CA MET A 1 58.02 16.65 18.69
C MET A 1 57.40 17.52 17.62
N ASP A 2 56.06 17.58 17.60
CA ASP A 2 55.24 18.51 16.81
C ASP A 2 55.08 18.20 15.31
N SER A 3 54.15 17.28 15.02
CA SER A 3 53.38 17.20 13.76
C SER A 3 52.17 16.25 13.97
N PHE A 4 51.27 16.63 14.90
CA PHE A 4 49.99 15.96 15.16
C PHE A 4 49.00 16.96 15.79
N SER A 5 48.38 17.85 15.01
CA SER A 5 47.32 18.76 15.50
C SER A 5 46.51 19.45 14.37
N ASN A 6 46.19 18.74 13.28
CA ASN A 6 45.52 19.37 12.13
C ASN A 6 44.43 18.47 11.49
N THR A 7 43.78 17.65 12.31
CA THR A 7 42.68 16.76 11.91
C THR A 7 41.44 16.84 12.80
N SER A 8 41.47 17.59 13.92
CA SER A 8 40.26 17.86 14.73
C SER A 8 39.39 18.94 14.08
N ASP A 9 40.00 20.06 13.72
CA ASP A 9 39.26 21.27 13.35
C ASP A 9 38.37 21.06 12.10
N ASP A 10 38.84 20.27 11.12
CA ASP A 10 38.05 19.90 9.93
C ASP A 10 36.87 18.94 10.26
N GLU A 11 37.01 18.08 11.27
CA GLU A 11 35.94 17.19 11.74
C GLU A 11 34.93 17.97 12.63
N ASP A 12 35.41 18.86 13.49
CA ASP A 12 34.61 19.71 14.37
C ASP A 12 33.79 20.76 13.58
N GLU A 13 34.35 21.38 12.53
CA GLU A 13 33.59 22.28 11.64
C GLU A 13 32.51 21.52 10.86
N ALA A 14 32.82 20.32 10.34
CA ALA A 14 31.85 19.49 9.62
C ALA A 14 30.68 19.04 10.53
N MET A 15 30.99 18.63 11.77
CA MET A 15 29.98 18.30 12.78
C MET A 15 29.12 19.51 13.16
N SER A 16 29.73 20.69 13.33
CA SER A 16 29.02 21.94 13.60
C SER A 16 28.03 22.32 12.49
N ASP A 17 28.38 22.09 11.23
CA ASP A 17 27.51 22.38 10.08
C ASP A 17 26.42 21.33 9.86
N GLU A 18 26.61 20.07 10.28
CA GLU A 18 25.51 19.10 10.37
C GLU A 18 24.55 19.42 11.51
N GLU A 19 25.04 19.88 12.67
CA GLU A 19 24.20 20.25 13.80
C GLU A 19 23.30 21.46 13.47
N LYS A 20 23.87 22.53 12.88
CA LYS A 20 23.12 23.69 12.35
C LYS A 20 22.08 23.33 11.28
N LEU A 21 22.26 22.21 10.57
CA LEU A 21 21.28 21.75 9.57
C LEU A 21 20.03 21.15 10.21
N TYR A 22 20.19 20.40 11.31
CA TYR A 22 19.09 19.75 12.02
C TYR A 22 18.40 20.70 13.03
N THR A 23 19.19 21.55 13.70
CA THR A 23 18.73 22.62 14.58
C THR A 23 19.19 23.98 14.01
N PRO A 24 18.42 24.59 13.08
CA PRO A 24 18.74 25.91 12.55
C PRO A 24 18.85 26.97 13.65
N PRO A 25 19.63 28.06 13.44
CA PRO A 25 19.69 29.19 14.36
C PRO A 25 18.28 29.72 14.70
N PRO A 26 18.05 30.23 15.92
CA PRO A 26 16.77 30.81 16.33
C PRO A 26 16.57 32.23 15.76
N ASP A 27 16.86 32.41 14.47
CA ASP A 27 16.60 33.62 13.72
C ASP A 27 15.34 33.49 12.85
N TYR A 28 14.84 34.64 12.39
CA TYR A 28 13.63 34.75 11.59
C TYR A 28 13.74 34.16 10.16
N THR A 29 14.91 33.64 9.75
CA THR A 29 15.03 32.91 8.47
C THR A 29 14.51 31.48 8.55
N SER A 30 14.36 30.94 9.76
CA SER A 30 13.91 29.58 10.05
C SER A 30 12.46 29.48 10.56
N MET A 31 11.69 30.58 10.47
CA MET A 31 10.41 30.73 11.17
C MET A 31 9.35 31.42 10.30
N LEU A 32 8.09 31.05 10.52
CA LEU A 32 6.94 31.69 9.89
C LEU A 32 6.04 32.29 10.95
N VAL A 33 5.87 33.61 10.92
CA VAL A 33 5.02 34.35 11.85
C VAL A 33 3.55 34.21 11.42
N PHE A 34 2.67 33.89 12.36
CA PHE A 34 1.23 33.85 12.17
C PHE A 34 0.49 34.52 13.34
N ALA A 35 -0.84 34.58 13.27
CA ALA A 35 -1.68 34.93 14.42
C ALA A 35 -2.72 33.80 14.63
N PRO A 36 -3.18 33.50 15.85
CA PRO A 36 -4.00 32.31 16.09
C PRO A 36 -5.32 32.35 15.33
N HIS A 37 -5.90 33.55 15.17
CA HIS A 37 -7.12 33.77 14.40
C HIS A 37 -6.97 33.56 12.88
N SER A 38 -5.74 33.48 12.34
CA SER A 38 -5.49 33.16 10.92
C SER A 38 -5.19 31.67 10.68
N LEU A 39 -5.09 30.83 11.73
CA LEU A 39 -4.88 29.40 11.58
C LEU A 39 -5.93 28.72 10.67
N PRO A 40 -7.24 29.02 10.76
CA PRO A 40 -8.24 28.40 9.87
C PRO A 40 -7.99 28.72 8.39
N ASP A 41 -7.62 29.97 8.07
CA ASP A 41 -7.31 30.40 6.70
C ASP A 41 -6.00 29.74 6.20
N ILE A 42 -4.99 29.62 7.07
CA ILE A 42 -3.72 28.93 6.78
C ILE A 42 -3.97 27.44 6.52
N PHE A 43 -4.81 26.76 7.31
CA PHE A 43 -5.13 25.35 7.07
C PHE A 43 -5.96 25.18 5.78
N GLN A 44 -6.88 26.10 5.48
CA GLN A 44 -7.64 26.08 4.24
C GLN A 44 -6.73 26.11 3.01
N THR A 45 -5.72 26.99 2.99
CA THR A 45 -4.78 27.14 1.86
C THR A 45 -3.69 26.07 1.82
N LEU A 46 -3.08 25.75 2.97
CA LEU A 46 -1.90 24.90 3.08
C LEU A 46 -2.23 23.40 3.09
N ILE A 47 -3.45 23.03 3.49
CA ILE A 47 -3.87 21.65 3.68
C ILE A 47 -5.07 21.31 2.79
N ILE A 48 -6.21 21.99 2.95
CA ILE A 48 -7.50 21.58 2.36
C ILE A 48 -7.55 21.81 0.84
N ASP A 49 -7.22 23.02 0.39
CA ASP A 49 -7.16 23.40 -1.03
C ASP A 49 -5.82 23.09 -1.69
N PHE A 50 -4.83 22.63 -0.91
CA PHE A 50 -3.50 22.32 -1.42
C PHE A 50 -3.57 21.18 -2.44
N LYS A 51 -3.05 21.43 -3.65
CA LYS A 51 -3.08 20.44 -4.73
C LYS A 51 -1.96 19.42 -4.57
N PRO A 52 -2.25 18.12 -4.34
CA PRO A 52 -1.22 17.10 -4.14
C PRO A 52 -0.21 17.05 -5.30
N ARG A 53 1.08 17.05 -4.95
CA ARG A 53 2.21 16.92 -5.90
C ARG A 53 3.29 16.03 -5.31
N MET A 54 3.70 15.01 -6.05
CA MET A 54 4.75 14.09 -5.62
C MET A 54 6.06 14.84 -5.31
N LYS A 55 6.71 14.50 -4.19
CA LYS A 55 7.95 15.13 -3.70
C LYS A 55 7.85 16.63 -3.37
N ASN A 56 6.64 17.17 -3.20
CA ASN A 56 6.49 18.51 -2.62
C ASN A 56 6.33 18.41 -1.09
N ALA A 57 7.30 18.97 -0.37
CA ALA A 57 7.35 19.03 1.10
C ALA A 57 6.88 20.39 1.66
N GLU A 58 6.36 21.27 0.80
CA GLU A 58 5.97 22.64 1.13
C GLU A 58 4.98 22.75 2.32
N PRO A 59 3.92 21.91 2.45
CA PRO A 59 3.12 21.85 3.67
C PRO A 59 3.91 21.46 4.92
N ALA A 60 4.74 20.42 4.84
CA ALA A 60 5.55 19.97 5.98
C ALA A 60 6.54 21.05 6.46
N ASN A 61 7.18 21.74 5.52
CA ASN A 61 8.13 22.82 5.80
C ASN A 61 7.43 24.05 6.40
N ALA A 62 6.26 24.41 5.87
CA ALA A 62 5.44 25.49 6.42
C ALA A 62 4.99 25.19 7.85
N LEU A 63 4.39 24.02 8.09
CA LEU A 63 3.96 23.60 9.44
C LEU A 63 5.12 23.56 10.44
N TYR A 64 6.29 23.07 10.03
CA TYR A 64 7.51 23.09 10.85
C TYR A 64 7.97 24.50 11.24
N MET A 65 8.05 25.45 10.29
CA MET A 65 8.48 26.81 10.60
C MET A 65 7.42 27.62 11.38
N LEU A 66 6.14 27.32 11.21
CA LEU A 66 5.06 27.83 12.08
C LEU A 66 5.22 27.29 13.50
N SER A 67 5.52 25.99 13.64
CA SER A 67 5.78 25.34 14.93
C SER A 67 7.01 25.93 15.62
N ARG A 68 8.09 26.23 14.87
CA ARG A 68 9.27 26.93 15.41
C ARG A 68 8.93 28.31 15.95
N PHE A 69 8.15 29.11 15.23
CA PHE A 69 7.72 30.41 15.71
C PHE A 69 6.86 30.33 16.98
N ALA A 70 5.90 29.41 17.02
CA ALA A 70 5.07 29.17 18.21
C ALA A 70 5.94 28.79 19.42
N CYS A 71 6.80 27.78 19.26
CA CYS A 71 7.65 27.23 20.32
C CYS A 71 8.70 28.22 20.85
N LEU A 72 9.29 29.06 19.99
CA LEU A 72 10.45 29.89 20.35
C LEU A 72 10.11 31.36 20.64
N ASN A 73 8.92 31.84 20.23
CA ASN A 73 8.52 33.24 20.37
C ASN A 73 7.15 33.47 21.01
N CYS A 74 6.34 32.42 21.21
CA CYS A 74 4.98 32.52 21.75
C CYS A 74 4.85 31.74 23.06
N ASP A 75 3.81 30.94 23.22
CA ASP A 75 3.56 30.04 24.35
C ASP A 75 3.15 28.65 23.87
N ASP A 76 3.12 27.69 24.79
CA ASP A 76 2.82 26.28 24.51
C ASP A 76 1.44 26.08 23.85
N HIS A 77 0.47 26.95 24.15
CA HIS A 77 -0.90 26.84 23.64
C HIS A 77 -0.98 27.19 22.15
N TRP A 78 -0.14 28.11 21.65
CA TRP A 78 -0.02 28.38 20.22
C TRP A 78 0.53 27.17 19.44
N LEU A 79 1.43 26.41 20.07
CA LEU A 79 1.99 25.19 19.46
C LEU A 79 0.98 24.04 19.50
N GLU A 80 0.26 23.88 20.61
CA GLU A 80 -0.83 22.92 20.80
C GLU A 80 -1.96 23.16 19.77
N ASP A 81 -2.52 24.37 19.71
CA ASP A 81 -3.57 24.77 18.75
C ASP A 81 -3.14 24.55 17.29
N LEU A 82 -1.89 24.88 16.96
CA LEU A 82 -1.33 24.68 15.63
C LEU A 82 -1.21 23.19 15.27
N VAL A 83 -0.67 22.37 16.18
CA VAL A 83 -0.44 20.94 15.92
C VAL A 83 -1.77 20.21 15.80
N ILE A 84 -2.68 20.39 16.76
CA ILE A 84 -4.02 19.75 16.76
C ILE A 84 -4.80 20.18 15.52
N GLY A 85 -4.90 21.48 15.25
CA GLY A 85 -5.65 21.99 14.11
C GLY A 85 -5.07 21.53 12.75
N ALA A 86 -3.74 21.36 12.66
CA ALA A 86 -3.09 20.81 11.47
C ALA A 86 -3.34 19.30 11.34
N THR A 87 -3.27 18.52 12.42
CA THR A 87 -3.55 17.07 12.36
C THR A 87 -4.99 16.79 11.97
N ASP A 88 -5.95 17.51 12.56
CA ASP A 88 -7.37 17.39 12.23
C ASP A 88 -7.65 17.75 10.77
N ALA A 89 -7.14 18.88 10.29
CA ALA A 89 -7.32 19.32 8.90
C ALA A 89 -6.67 18.35 7.89
N ILE A 90 -5.54 17.73 8.23
CA ILE A 90 -4.91 16.68 7.41
C ILE A 90 -5.78 15.43 7.40
N GLU A 91 -6.27 14.98 8.57
CA GLU A 91 -7.17 13.82 8.68
C GLU A 91 -8.41 13.99 7.82
N ASP A 92 -9.16 15.08 8.00
CA ASP A 92 -10.33 15.39 7.18
C ASP A 92 -9.98 15.41 5.68
N THR A 93 -8.83 15.95 5.30
CA THR A 93 -8.43 16.05 3.88
C THR A 93 -8.21 14.69 3.23
N PHE A 94 -7.51 13.76 3.89
CA PHE A 94 -7.27 12.43 3.32
C PHE A 94 -8.44 11.46 3.56
N PHE A 95 -9.22 11.63 4.64
CA PHE A 95 -10.43 10.86 4.92
C PHE A 95 -11.48 11.10 3.82
N ASN A 96 -11.79 12.36 3.54
CA ASN A 96 -12.73 12.75 2.47
C ASN A 96 -12.23 12.41 1.06
N ARG A 97 -10.92 12.15 0.88
CA ARG A 97 -10.30 11.75 -0.39
C ARG A 97 -9.71 10.34 -0.33
N GLY A 98 -10.25 9.46 0.52
CA GLY A 98 -9.68 8.14 0.85
C GLY A 98 -9.54 7.12 -0.29
N GLU A 99 -10.02 7.43 -1.50
CA GLU A 99 -9.79 6.63 -2.72
C GLU A 99 -8.76 7.25 -3.68
N ASP A 100 -8.39 8.53 -3.51
CA ASP A 100 -7.30 9.16 -4.27
C ASP A 100 -5.96 8.80 -3.64
N LEU A 101 -5.36 7.74 -4.16
CA LEU A 101 -4.02 7.29 -3.81
C LEU A 101 -2.96 8.40 -3.95
N SER A 102 -3.16 9.38 -4.84
CA SER A 102 -2.24 10.53 -4.99
C SER A 102 -2.29 11.44 -3.75
N CYS A 103 -3.47 11.64 -3.19
CA CYS A 103 -3.69 12.40 -1.96
C CYS A 103 -3.15 11.64 -0.73
N LEU A 104 -3.45 10.34 -0.62
CA LEU A 104 -2.94 9.48 0.46
C LEU A 104 -1.40 9.45 0.49
N VAL A 105 -0.75 9.19 -0.64
CA VAL A 105 0.71 9.12 -0.73
C VAL A 105 1.35 10.49 -0.49
N PHE A 106 0.69 11.58 -0.92
CA PHE A 106 1.15 12.94 -0.66
C PHE A 106 1.13 13.32 0.83
N TRP A 107 0.07 12.93 1.56
CA TRP A 107 -0.01 13.18 3.00
C TRP A 107 0.88 12.26 3.81
N LEU A 108 1.02 10.97 3.45
CA LEU A 108 1.99 10.09 4.10
C LEU A 108 3.42 10.66 3.99
N TYR A 109 3.78 11.18 2.82
CA TYR A 109 5.05 11.88 2.61
C TYR A 109 5.18 13.11 3.50
N ASN A 110 4.23 14.06 3.43
CA ASN A 110 4.34 15.32 4.16
C ASN A 110 4.32 15.15 5.68
N VAL A 111 3.46 14.29 6.23
CA VAL A 111 3.40 14.07 7.69
C VAL A 111 4.66 13.36 8.19
N THR A 112 5.22 12.41 7.43
CA THR A 112 6.52 11.79 7.77
C THR A 112 7.66 12.82 7.73
N VAL A 113 7.66 13.75 6.77
CA VAL A 113 8.64 14.84 6.70
C VAL A 113 8.44 15.85 7.83
N TRP A 114 7.21 16.21 8.18
CA TRP A 114 6.93 17.11 9.30
C TRP A 114 7.40 16.51 10.63
N LEU A 115 7.11 15.24 10.90
CA LEU A 115 7.63 14.51 12.06
C LEU A 115 9.16 14.47 12.11
N HIS A 116 9.81 14.21 10.95
CA HIS A 116 11.27 14.26 10.82
C HIS A 116 11.84 15.64 11.18
N LEU A 117 11.24 16.72 10.66
CA LEU A 117 11.70 18.08 10.90
C LEU A 117 11.57 18.44 12.39
N MET A 118 10.41 18.17 12.99
CA MET A 118 10.10 18.44 14.39
C MET A 118 10.96 17.64 15.37
N ARG A 119 11.22 16.34 15.11
CA ARG A 119 12.04 15.48 15.99
C ARG A 119 13.55 15.67 15.84
N CYS A 120 14.03 16.19 14.72
CA CYS A 120 15.45 16.51 14.54
C CYS A 120 15.86 17.87 15.11
N ASP A 121 14.89 18.69 15.53
CA ASP A 121 15.11 20.05 16.00
C ASP A 121 15.16 20.07 17.53
N GLU A 122 16.37 20.09 18.09
CA GLU A 122 16.56 20.04 19.54
C GLU A 122 15.93 21.26 20.26
N ALA A 123 15.65 22.36 19.54
CA ALA A 123 14.98 23.54 20.09
C ALA A 123 13.47 23.34 20.33
N LEU A 124 12.84 22.33 19.71
CA LEU A 124 11.40 22.03 19.83
C LEU A 124 11.11 20.82 20.70
N LYS A 125 12.14 20.03 20.99
CA LYS A 125 12.05 18.67 21.53
C LYS A 125 11.34 18.57 22.88
N GLU A 126 11.81 19.34 23.87
CA GLU A 126 11.24 19.33 25.23
C GLU A 126 9.75 19.71 25.23
N THR A 127 9.38 20.79 24.53
CA THR A 127 7.98 21.24 24.43
C THR A 127 7.10 20.26 23.66
N CYS A 128 7.60 19.67 22.56
CA CYS A 128 6.84 18.69 21.77
C CYS A 128 6.67 17.34 22.47
N GLU A 129 7.60 16.94 23.33
CA GLU A 129 7.45 15.78 24.22
C GLU A 129 6.43 16.07 25.32
N MET A 130 6.51 17.24 25.97
CA MET A 130 5.60 17.67 27.04
C MET A 130 4.15 17.79 26.58
N LEU A 131 3.90 18.33 25.38
CA LEU A 131 2.56 18.46 24.79
C LEU A 131 2.06 17.18 24.10
N GLY A 132 2.88 16.15 23.96
CA GLY A 132 2.52 14.93 23.21
C GLY A 132 2.39 15.13 21.69
N SER A 133 2.86 16.27 21.15
CA SER A 133 2.73 16.65 19.74
C SER A 133 3.24 15.59 18.77
N TYR A 134 4.29 14.85 19.14
CA TYR A 134 4.79 13.75 18.31
C TYR A 134 3.79 12.60 18.16
N THR A 135 3.05 12.26 19.22
CA THR A 135 2.07 11.17 19.21
C THR A 135 0.93 11.49 18.25
N LEU A 136 0.40 12.73 18.28
CA LEU A 136 -0.64 13.18 17.34
C LEU A 136 -0.17 13.03 15.88
N ILE A 137 1.05 13.47 15.57
CA ILE A 137 1.61 13.36 14.22
C ILE A 137 1.84 11.89 13.83
N GLU A 138 2.30 11.03 14.75
CA GLU A 138 2.45 9.58 14.53
C GLU A 138 1.12 8.86 14.30
N GLU A 139 0.05 9.24 15.00
CA GLU A 139 -1.30 8.74 14.78
C GLU A 139 -1.79 9.08 13.36
N ILE A 140 -1.55 10.30 12.88
CA ILE A 140 -1.85 10.67 11.49
C ILE A 140 -1.02 9.86 10.48
N VAL A 141 0.29 9.65 10.71
CA VAL A 141 1.11 8.77 9.86
C VAL A 141 0.50 7.36 9.78
N ASN A 142 0.10 6.80 10.92
CA ASN A 142 -0.54 5.49 11.00
C ASN A 142 -1.90 5.45 10.28
N SER A 143 -2.77 6.44 10.49
CA SER A 143 -4.08 6.53 9.81
C SER A 143 -3.94 6.57 8.29
N VAL A 144 -3.08 7.43 7.73
CA VAL A 144 -2.85 7.47 6.27
C VAL A 144 -2.27 6.14 5.76
N PHE A 145 -1.32 5.56 6.51
CA PHE A 145 -0.69 4.29 6.16
C PHE A 145 -1.70 3.14 6.08
N VAL A 146 -2.64 3.07 7.04
CA VAL A 146 -3.76 2.11 7.03
C VAL A 146 -4.67 2.31 5.83
N PHE A 147 -4.98 3.55 5.44
CA PHE A 147 -5.78 3.83 4.23
C PHE A 147 -5.11 3.29 2.95
N ILE A 148 -3.79 3.46 2.80
CA ILE A 148 -3.03 2.94 1.64
C ILE A 148 -2.99 1.39 1.66
N ILE A 149 -2.79 0.77 2.82
CA ILE A 149 -2.89 -0.69 2.97
C ILE A 149 -4.28 -1.18 2.55
N ARG A 150 -5.36 -0.55 3.05
CA ARG A 150 -6.74 -0.91 2.72
C ARG A 150 -7.07 -0.69 1.25
N PHE A 151 -6.45 0.29 0.58
CA PHE A 151 -6.52 0.44 -0.88
C PHE A 151 -5.88 -0.76 -1.60
N ALA A 152 -4.66 -1.16 -1.20
CA ALA A 152 -3.94 -2.29 -1.79
C ALA A 152 -4.67 -3.62 -1.57
N GLU A 153 -5.11 -3.89 -0.33
CA GLU A 153 -5.91 -5.07 0.04
C GLU A 153 -7.19 -5.16 -0.81
N ARG A 154 -7.98 -4.07 -0.91
CA ARG A 154 -9.20 -4.04 -1.74
C ARG A 154 -8.91 -4.38 -3.21
N ARG A 155 -7.86 -3.79 -3.79
CA ARG A 155 -7.52 -3.98 -5.20
C ARG A 155 -7.03 -5.39 -5.50
N ILE A 156 -6.26 -5.99 -4.59
CA ILE A 156 -5.78 -7.37 -4.69
C ILE A 156 -6.94 -8.35 -4.45
N ASP A 157 -7.84 -8.11 -3.50
CA ASP A 157 -8.93 -9.04 -3.17
C ASP A 157 -9.87 -9.30 -4.35
N GLY A 158 -10.16 -8.25 -5.13
CA GLY A 158 -10.94 -8.33 -6.36
C GLY A 158 -10.29 -9.13 -7.49
N MET A 159 -9.00 -9.44 -7.38
CA MET A 159 -8.24 -10.25 -8.34
C MET A 159 -7.89 -11.63 -7.79
N LEU A 160 -7.75 -11.77 -6.46
CA LEU A 160 -7.20 -12.94 -5.76
C LEU A 160 -7.83 -14.27 -6.19
N ASP A 161 -9.16 -14.35 -6.26
CA ASP A 161 -9.85 -15.58 -6.64
C ASP A 161 -9.55 -15.98 -8.09
N ALA A 162 -9.72 -15.07 -9.04
CA ALA A 162 -9.50 -15.34 -10.45
C ALA A 162 -8.02 -15.58 -10.78
N ALA A 163 -7.13 -14.71 -10.29
CA ALA A 163 -5.71 -14.67 -10.65
C ALA A 163 -4.83 -15.66 -9.87
N LEU A 164 -5.11 -15.93 -8.59
CA LEU A 164 -4.23 -16.76 -7.75
C LEU A 164 -4.83 -18.14 -7.46
N LEU A 165 -6.16 -18.27 -7.33
CA LEU A 165 -6.79 -19.55 -6.99
C LEU A 165 -7.34 -20.32 -8.19
N ASP A 166 -8.00 -19.64 -9.13
CA ASP A 166 -8.67 -20.28 -10.26
C ASP A 166 -7.83 -20.32 -11.56
N TYR A 167 -6.91 -19.36 -11.77
CA TYR A 167 -6.05 -19.24 -12.96
C TYR A 167 -5.18 -20.47 -13.21
N SER A 168 -5.41 -21.17 -14.33
CA SER A 168 -4.59 -22.29 -14.80
C SER A 168 -3.84 -21.91 -16.08
N PRO A 169 -2.49 -21.91 -16.09
CA PRO A 169 -1.72 -21.64 -17.30
C PRO A 169 -1.74 -22.81 -18.31
N LEU A 170 -2.17 -24.00 -17.88
CA LEU A 170 -2.15 -25.25 -18.65
C LEU A 170 -3.56 -25.86 -18.68
N SER A 171 -4.50 -25.15 -19.33
CA SER A 171 -5.92 -25.57 -19.41
C SER A 171 -6.09 -27.01 -19.92
N SER A 172 -5.28 -27.46 -20.88
CA SER A 172 -5.37 -28.81 -21.44
C SER A 172 -5.00 -29.95 -20.49
N GLU A 173 -4.12 -29.73 -19.51
CA GLU A 173 -3.67 -30.78 -18.59
C GLU A 173 -4.58 -30.84 -17.35
N PHE A 174 -4.93 -29.68 -16.78
CA PHE A 174 -5.70 -29.62 -15.54
C PHE A 174 -7.23 -29.73 -15.73
N ASP A 175 -7.80 -29.36 -16.89
CA ASP A 175 -9.23 -29.63 -17.16
C ASP A 175 -9.52 -31.12 -17.40
N SER A 176 -8.48 -31.95 -17.54
CA SER A 176 -8.61 -33.42 -17.61
C SER A 176 -8.74 -34.10 -16.24
N VAL A 177 -8.56 -33.36 -15.14
CA VAL A 177 -8.65 -33.89 -13.77
C VAL A 177 -10.09 -34.26 -13.45
N GLN A 178 -10.34 -35.56 -13.33
CA GLN A 178 -11.64 -36.12 -13.00
C GLN A 178 -11.68 -36.55 -11.53
N PHE A 179 -12.82 -36.34 -10.87
CA PHE A 179 -13.02 -36.70 -9.46
C PHE A 179 -13.80 -38.01 -9.29
N GLU A 180 -13.43 -38.80 -8.27
CA GLU A 180 -14.08 -40.09 -8.00
C GLU A 180 -15.60 -39.97 -7.73
N SER A 181 -16.02 -38.85 -7.13
CA SER A 181 -17.43 -38.55 -6.85
C SER A 181 -18.28 -38.40 -8.12
N GLU A 182 -17.70 -37.90 -9.21
CA GLU A 182 -18.41 -37.67 -10.48
C GLU A 182 -18.50 -38.98 -11.27
N TRP A 183 -17.44 -39.78 -11.25
CA TRP A 183 -17.41 -41.14 -11.82
C TRP A 183 -18.35 -42.14 -11.12
N SER A 184 -18.57 -41.97 -9.82
CA SER A 184 -19.47 -42.84 -9.06
C SER A 184 -20.94 -42.66 -9.47
N ILE A 185 -21.34 -41.46 -9.87
CA ILE A 185 -22.68 -41.17 -10.38
C ILE A 185 -22.90 -41.83 -11.75
N LEU A 186 -21.89 -41.80 -12.63
CA LEU A 186 -21.96 -42.43 -13.95
C LEU A 186 -22.07 -43.96 -13.89
N ARG A 187 -21.46 -44.62 -12.89
CA ARG A 187 -21.67 -46.07 -12.66
C ARG A 187 -23.10 -46.40 -12.24
N THR A 188 -23.75 -45.55 -11.42
CA THR A 188 -25.14 -45.74 -10.98
C THR A 188 -26.15 -45.72 -12.13
N PHE A 189 -25.84 -45.06 -13.25
CA PHE A 189 -26.68 -45.04 -14.46
C PHE A 189 -26.39 -46.18 -15.46
N GLN A 190 -25.34 -46.99 -15.28
CA GLN A 190 -24.99 -48.09 -16.20
C GLN A 190 -25.24 -49.51 -15.65
N SER A 191 -25.64 -49.66 -14.38
CA SER A 191 -25.87 -50.96 -13.75
C SER A 191 -27.25 -51.59 -14.07
N SER A 192 -27.60 -51.73 -15.36
CA SER A 192 -28.84 -52.41 -15.78
C SER A 192 -28.73 -53.24 -17.08
N LYS A 193 -27.59 -53.89 -17.33
CA LYS A 193 -27.52 -55.04 -18.25
C LYS A 193 -27.02 -56.31 -17.56
N LYS A 194 -27.96 -57.19 -17.22
CA LYS A 194 -27.70 -58.56 -16.73
C LYS A 194 -26.91 -59.37 -17.76
N LYS A 195 -25.88 -60.09 -17.31
CA LYS A 195 -25.38 -61.30 -17.99
C LYS A 195 -26.24 -62.51 -17.56
N PRO A 196 -26.62 -63.44 -18.45
CA PRO A 196 -27.18 -64.73 -18.08
C PRO A 196 -26.07 -65.77 -17.78
N ALA A 197 -26.44 -66.82 -17.03
CA ALA A 197 -25.60 -67.95 -16.66
C ALA A 197 -25.57 -69.06 -17.76
N PRO A 198 -24.64 -70.03 -17.70
CA PRO A 198 -24.37 -70.94 -18.82
C PRO A 198 -25.16 -72.27 -18.75
N LEU A 199 -25.36 -72.88 -19.92
CA LEU A 199 -25.51 -74.33 -20.06
C LEU A 199 -24.93 -74.77 -21.42
N ALA A 200 -24.38 -75.98 -21.50
CA ALA A 200 -23.65 -76.46 -22.68
C ALA A 200 -24.41 -77.59 -23.40
N THR A 201 -24.36 -77.60 -24.75
CA THR A 201 -24.11 -78.78 -25.61
C THR A 201 -24.00 -78.38 -27.10
N THR A 202 -23.25 -79.18 -27.85
CA THR A 202 -22.91 -79.10 -29.30
C THR A 202 -23.74 -80.14 -30.12
N PRO A 203 -23.61 -80.34 -31.47
CA PRO A 203 -22.85 -79.60 -32.52
C PRO A 203 -23.55 -79.40 -33.92
N THR A 204 -22.96 -78.53 -34.78
CA THR A 204 -22.84 -78.66 -36.27
C THR A 204 -24.08 -78.42 -37.20
N PRO A 205 -23.96 -78.22 -38.55
CA PRO A 205 -24.07 -76.86 -39.10
C PRO A 205 -24.97 -76.70 -40.36
N GLY A 206 -25.26 -75.47 -40.80
CA GLY A 206 -25.93 -75.23 -42.08
C GLY A 206 -26.21 -73.76 -42.41
N SER A 207 -25.71 -73.32 -43.56
CA SER A 207 -26.02 -72.05 -44.26
C SER A 207 -26.51 -72.43 -45.68
N PRO A 208 -27.03 -71.55 -46.57
CA PRO A 208 -27.32 -70.11 -46.42
C PRO A 208 -28.61 -69.62 -47.19
N VAL A 209 -28.73 -68.29 -47.38
CA VAL A 209 -29.15 -67.59 -48.65
C VAL A 209 -30.64 -67.20 -48.96
N ASN A 210 -30.81 -65.88 -49.06
CA ASN A 210 -31.60 -65.04 -50.02
C ASN A 210 -33.11 -64.70 -49.93
N LYS A 211 -33.30 -63.36 -49.93
CA LYS A 211 -34.14 -62.52 -50.81
C LYS A 211 -35.68 -62.66 -50.82
N GLY A 212 -36.29 -61.59 -50.31
CA GLY A 212 -36.97 -60.63 -51.19
C GLY A 212 -38.50 -60.63 -51.12
N ASN A 213 -39.09 -59.45 -50.94
CA ASN A 213 -40.30 -59.09 -51.67
C ASN A 213 -40.52 -57.57 -51.77
N THR A 214 -40.93 -57.15 -52.97
CA THR A 214 -41.49 -55.83 -53.29
C THR A 214 -43.02 -55.93 -53.35
N GLY A 215 -43.76 -54.84 -53.12
CA GLY A 215 -45.18 -54.78 -53.51
C GLY A 215 -46.13 -54.02 -52.57
N MET A 216 -46.43 -52.77 -52.94
CA MET A 216 -47.66 -52.02 -52.60
C MET A 216 -48.83 -52.52 -53.52
N PRO A 217 -50.14 -52.12 -53.39
CA PRO A 217 -50.61 -50.74 -53.16
C PRO A 217 -51.95 -50.50 -52.39
N GLY A 218 -52.25 -49.21 -52.17
CA GLY A 218 -53.59 -48.62 -51.99
C GLY A 218 -53.94 -48.14 -50.57
N SER A 219 -54.72 -47.07 -50.33
CA SER A 219 -55.13 -45.90 -51.14
C SER A 219 -55.97 -44.92 -50.28
N ALA A 220 -56.04 -43.64 -50.68
CA ALA A 220 -57.01 -42.59 -50.29
C ALA A 220 -56.62 -41.52 -49.23
N ASP A 221 -56.61 -40.27 -49.74
CA ASP A 221 -56.78 -38.96 -49.08
C ASP A 221 -58.32 -38.62 -49.10
N PRO A 222 -58.90 -37.46 -48.67
CA PRO A 222 -58.25 -36.21 -48.28
C PRO A 222 -58.86 -35.35 -47.14
N SER A 223 -58.13 -34.26 -46.87
CA SER A 223 -58.61 -32.88 -46.59
C SER A 223 -58.91 -32.40 -45.16
N ARG A 224 -58.33 -31.22 -44.85
CA ARG A 224 -58.58 -30.35 -43.70
C ARG A 224 -58.49 -28.87 -44.15
N PRO A 225 -59.44 -27.98 -43.79
CA PRO A 225 -59.36 -26.54 -44.07
C PRO A 225 -59.22 -25.71 -42.75
N PRO A 226 -59.37 -24.36 -42.69
CA PRO A 226 -58.20 -23.45 -42.70
C PRO A 226 -58.16 -22.37 -41.57
N THR A 227 -57.23 -21.42 -41.69
CA THR A 227 -56.95 -20.19 -40.86
C THR A 227 -57.90 -19.01 -41.24
N PRO A 228 -57.75 -17.70 -40.85
CA PRO A 228 -56.69 -16.92 -40.13
C PRO A 228 -57.30 -15.80 -39.19
N PRO A 229 -56.81 -14.52 -39.04
CA PRO A 229 -55.47 -13.88 -39.08
C PRO A 229 -55.15 -12.88 -37.90
N SER A 230 -53.88 -12.40 -37.84
CA SER A 230 -53.40 -11.05 -37.40
C SER A 230 -53.65 -10.57 -35.95
N THR A 231 -52.79 -9.82 -35.25
CA THR A 231 -51.66 -8.90 -35.56
C THR A 231 -50.70 -8.95 -34.32
N ALA A 232 -49.44 -8.51 -34.26
CA ALA A 232 -48.59 -7.67 -35.12
C ALA A 232 -47.08 -8.04 -34.97
N GLN A 233 -46.18 -7.11 -35.25
CA GLN A 233 -44.71 -7.17 -35.06
C GLN A 233 -44.20 -5.83 -34.52
N ILE A 234 -43.00 -5.78 -33.92
CA ILE A 234 -41.84 -4.99 -34.43
C ILE A 234 -40.53 -5.70 -34.04
N LYS A 235 -39.62 -5.87 -35.01
CA LYS A 235 -38.16 -5.99 -34.86
C LYS A 235 -37.54 -5.06 -35.91
N PHE A 236 -36.33 -4.54 -35.68
CA PHE A 236 -35.56 -3.83 -36.71
C PHE A 236 -34.17 -4.45 -36.90
N ALA A 237 -33.76 -4.58 -38.16
CA ALA A 237 -32.42 -4.97 -38.58
C ALA A 237 -32.09 -4.41 -39.98
N THR A 238 -30.94 -3.73 -40.07
CA THR A 238 -29.96 -3.68 -41.19
C THR A 238 -30.33 -3.31 -42.64
N LEU A 239 -29.64 -2.28 -43.17
CA LEU A 239 -29.07 -2.16 -44.53
C LEU A 239 -27.97 -1.04 -44.46
N ARG A 240 -26.90 -0.94 -45.26
CA ARG A 240 -26.71 -1.20 -46.71
C ARG A 240 -25.22 -1.34 -47.10
N GLN A 241 -24.94 -1.90 -48.29
CA GLN A 241 -23.61 -2.18 -48.87
C GLN A 241 -22.97 -0.97 -49.60
N THR A 242 -21.66 -1.00 -49.94
CA THR A 242 -21.15 -1.25 -51.33
C THR A 242 -19.60 -1.26 -51.52
N PHE A 243 -19.12 -2.26 -52.27
CA PHE A 243 -17.96 -2.38 -53.19
C PHE A 243 -16.50 -1.99 -52.85
N GLY A 244 -15.62 -3.00 -53.00
CA GLY A 244 -14.19 -2.92 -53.37
C GLY A 244 -13.66 -4.33 -53.69
N ARG A 245 -12.93 -4.55 -54.81
CA ARG A 245 -12.55 -5.91 -55.29
C ARG A 245 -11.11 -6.00 -55.81
N SER A 246 -10.32 -6.91 -55.26
CA SER A 246 -9.09 -7.45 -55.86
C SER A 246 -8.80 -8.88 -55.36
N ARG A 247 -7.89 -9.59 -56.05
CA ARG A 247 -7.73 -11.08 -56.08
C ARG A 247 -6.54 -11.54 -55.20
N PRO A 248 -6.53 -12.77 -54.64
CA PRO A 248 -5.50 -13.21 -53.68
C PRO A 248 -4.32 -13.96 -54.32
N PRO A 249 -3.23 -14.17 -53.56
CA PRO A 249 -2.38 -15.35 -53.65
C PRO A 249 -2.60 -16.32 -52.45
N SER A 250 -2.33 -17.61 -52.67
CA SER A 250 -2.49 -18.68 -51.69
C SER A 250 -1.39 -18.67 -50.62
N GLY A 251 -1.78 -18.69 -49.35
CA GLY A 251 -0.91 -18.93 -48.19
C GLY A 251 -1.66 -19.79 -47.15
N ALA A 252 -0.97 -20.73 -46.51
CA ALA A 252 -1.61 -21.76 -45.68
C ALA A 252 -2.30 -21.20 -44.42
N PRO A 253 -3.40 -21.82 -43.95
CA PRO A 253 -4.07 -21.39 -42.73
C PRO A 253 -3.29 -21.85 -41.49
N THR A 254 -2.59 -20.92 -40.85
CA THR A 254 -2.21 -21.08 -39.43
C THR A 254 -3.48 -20.92 -38.60
N SER A 255 -3.93 -22.01 -37.98
CA SER A 255 -5.09 -22.02 -37.09
C SER A 255 -4.80 -21.29 -35.78
N SER A 256 -4.86 -19.97 -35.79
CA SER A 256 -4.98 -19.16 -34.58
C SER A 256 -6.40 -19.31 -34.05
N ILE A 257 -6.56 -20.15 -33.04
CA ILE A 257 -7.79 -20.23 -32.25
C ILE A 257 -7.88 -18.91 -31.46
N THR A 258 -8.57 -17.91 -32.02
CA THR A 258 -9.07 -16.78 -31.23
C THR A 258 -10.22 -17.29 -30.38
N SER A 259 -9.91 -17.78 -29.17
CA SER A 259 -10.92 -18.05 -28.17
C SER A 259 -11.60 -16.74 -27.77
N ASP A 260 -12.89 -16.63 -28.08
CA ASP A 260 -13.75 -15.47 -27.76
C ASP A 260 -14.15 -15.48 -26.26
N ALA A 261 -13.14 -15.62 -25.40
CA ALA A 261 -13.25 -15.60 -23.95
C ALA A 261 -12.79 -14.22 -23.44
N PRO A 262 -13.49 -13.62 -22.45
CA PRO A 262 -12.98 -12.42 -21.81
C PRO A 262 -11.61 -12.69 -21.19
N PRO A 263 -10.68 -11.72 -21.17
CA PRO A 263 -9.33 -11.93 -20.65
C PRO A 263 -9.40 -12.39 -19.18
N SER A 264 -8.99 -13.62 -18.92
CA SER A 264 -8.94 -14.18 -17.58
C SER A 264 -7.79 -13.54 -16.81
N LEU A 265 -8.10 -12.93 -15.66
CA LEU A 265 -7.09 -12.38 -14.76
C LEU A 265 -6.04 -13.43 -14.39
N SER A 266 -4.79 -13.01 -14.40
CA SER A 266 -3.61 -13.84 -14.19
C SER A 266 -2.76 -13.33 -13.01
N PRO A 267 -1.83 -14.15 -12.47
CA PRO A 267 -0.86 -13.69 -11.48
C PRO A 267 -0.04 -12.47 -11.94
N GLN A 268 0.16 -12.30 -13.25
CA GLN A 268 0.89 -11.15 -13.81
C GLN A 268 0.11 -9.85 -13.67
N ASP A 269 -1.23 -9.88 -13.69
CA ASP A 269 -2.04 -8.68 -13.47
C ASP A 269 -1.93 -8.21 -12.02
N VAL A 270 -1.82 -9.15 -11.07
CA VAL A 270 -1.61 -8.87 -9.64
C VAL A 270 -0.22 -8.25 -9.43
N THR A 271 0.84 -8.86 -9.97
CA THR A 271 2.20 -8.31 -9.84
C THR A 271 2.39 -7.02 -10.64
N SER A 272 1.67 -6.81 -11.74
CA SER A 272 1.62 -5.53 -12.47
C SER A 272 1.04 -4.40 -11.60
N PHE A 273 -0.12 -4.62 -10.96
CA PHE A 273 -0.67 -3.66 -10.00
C PHE A 273 0.30 -3.38 -8.85
N MET A 274 0.88 -4.44 -8.25
CA MET A 274 1.81 -4.29 -7.15
C MET A 274 3.08 -3.53 -7.56
N THR A 275 3.59 -3.77 -8.77
CA THR A 275 4.70 -3.01 -9.37
C THR A 275 4.33 -1.53 -9.50
N ALA A 276 3.14 -1.21 -9.99
CA ALA A 276 2.69 0.18 -10.13
C ALA A 276 2.59 0.90 -8.77
N LEU A 277 2.05 0.24 -7.74
CA LEU A 277 1.96 0.78 -6.38
C LEU A 277 3.35 0.96 -5.74
N HIS A 278 4.22 -0.06 -5.80
CA HIS A 278 5.59 0.04 -5.29
C HIS A 278 6.38 1.14 -6.02
N THR A 279 6.20 1.25 -7.34
CA THR A 279 6.79 2.32 -8.15
C THR A 279 6.29 3.70 -7.72
N LEU A 280 4.98 3.87 -7.48
CA LEU A 280 4.43 5.14 -7.01
C LEU A 280 5.00 5.55 -5.65
N LEU A 281 5.03 4.64 -4.67
CA LEU A 281 5.59 4.92 -3.33
C LEU A 281 7.07 5.32 -3.43
N SER A 282 7.86 4.59 -4.22
CA SER A 282 9.27 4.90 -4.45
C SER A 282 9.48 6.21 -5.23
N LEU A 283 8.62 6.50 -6.22
CA LEU A 283 8.63 7.77 -6.97
C LEU A 283 8.00 8.94 -6.21
N ALA A 284 7.35 8.71 -5.07
CA ALA A 284 6.92 9.74 -4.14
C ALA A 284 7.98 10.07 -3.08
N ASP A 285 9.13 9.36 -3.08
CA ASP A 285 10.16 9.42 -2.02
C ASP A 285 9.62 9.00 -0.63
N ILE A 286 8.64 8.08 -0.54
CA ILE A 286 8.15 7.50 0.73
C ILE A 286 9.27 6.70 1.41
N ASN A 287 9.37 6.81 2.74
CA ASN A 287 10.41 6.16 3.53
C ASN A 287 10.48 4.63 3.27
N PRO A 288 11.67 4.07 2.97
CA PRO A 288 11.83 2.65 2.65
C PRO A 288 11.28 1.68 3.72
N ALA A 289 11.37 2.01 5.01
CA ALA A 289 10.84 1.16 6.07
C ALA A 289 9.30 1.11 6.08
N LEU A 290 8.63 2.21 5.71
CA LEU A 290 7.18 2.22 5.49
C LEU A 290 6.81 1.34 4.29
N ILE A 291 7.57 1.41 3.19
CA ILE A 291 7.33 0.56 2.00
C ILE A 291 7.48 -0.94 2.36
N VAL A 292 8.51 -1.31 3.12
CA VAL A 292 8.72 -2.69 3.58
C VAL A 292 7.56 -3.15 4.48
N GLN A 293 7.16 -2.35 5.46
CA GLN A 293 6.06 -2.69 6.38
C GLN A 293 4.70 -2.77 5.67
N LEU A 294 4.43 -1.90 4.70
CA LEU A 294 3.22 -1.94 3.87
C LEU A 294 3.13 -3.26 3.12
N TRP A 295 4.22 -3.67 2.44
CA TRP A 295 4.23 -4.95 1.73
C TRP A 295 4.19 -6.14 2.69
N SER A 296 4.82 -6.06 3.87
CA SER A 296 4.68 -7.07 4.92
C SER A 296 3.22 -7.29 5.32
N GLN A 297 2.48 -6.23 5.65
CA GLN A 297 1.06 -6.31 6.01
C GLN A 297 0.20 -6.84 4.85
N VAL A 298 0.42 -6.36 3.63
CA VAL A 298 -0.34 -6.81 2.45
C VAL A 298 -0.09 -8.30 2.16
N MET A 299 1.14 -8.80 2.31
CA MET A 299 1.44 -10.23 2.12
C MET A 299 0.89 -11.08 3.26
N TYR A 300 0.95 -10.61 4.52
CA TYR A 300 0.31 -11.27 5.66
C TYR A 300 -1.20 -11.45 5.43
N TRP A 301 -1.88 -10.35 5.08
CA TRP A 301 -3.31 -10.36 4.76
C TRP A 301 -3.62 -11.30 3.57
N ALA A 302 -2.83 -11.24 2.50
CA ALA A 302 -3.03 -12.05 1.31
C ALA A 302 -2.85 -13.54 1.61
N ALA A 303 -1.80 -13.90 2.36
CA ALA A 303 -1.56 -15.27 2.81
C ALA A 303 -2.73 -15.79 3.66
N CYS A 304 -3.22 -15.02 4.65
CA CYS A 304 -4.39 -15.39 5.45
C CYS A 304 -5.64 -15.61 4.58
N LYS A 305 -5.88 -14.73 3.60
CA LYS A 305 -7.04 -14.81 2.69
C LYS A 305 -6.95 -16.02 1.77
N ILE A 306 -5.79 -16.29 1.19
CA ILE A 306 -5.51 -17.46 0.35
C ILE A 306 -5.67 -18.75 1.19
N PHE A 307 -5.03 -18.83 2.37
CA PHE A 307 -5.14 -19.95 3.30
C PHE A 307 -6.61 -20.27 3.61
N ASN A 308 -7.35 -19.27 4.09
CA ASN A 308 -8.74 -19.43 4.49
C ASN A 308 -9.63 -19.81 3.31
N ARG A 309 -9.43 -19.23 2.12
CA ARG A 309 -10.20 -19.59 0.92
C ARG A 309 -9.90 -21.00 0.44
N THR A 310 -8.64 -21.43 0.45
CA THR A 310 -8.22 -22.80 0.11
C THR A 310 -8.84 -23.81 1.09
N LEU A 311 -8.70 -23.59 2.40
CA LEU A 311 -9.17 -24.52 3.44
C LEU A 311 -10.71 -24.59 3.57
N THR A 312 -11.43 -23.52 3.25
CA THR A 312 -12.89 -23.48 3.37
C THR A 312 -13.63 -23.95 2.12
N ARG A 313 -13.06 -23.76 0.92
CA ARG A 313 -13.74 -24.05 -0.35
C ARG A 313 -13.26 -25.39 -0.90
N LYS A 314 -14.09 -26.44 -0.74
CA LYS A 314 -13.77 -27.82 -1.18
C LYS A 314 -13.36 -27.98 -2.65
N LYS A 315 -13.56 -26.98 -3.52
CA LYS A 315 -13.07 -27.01 -4.90
C LYS A 315 -11.53 -26.90 -5.02
N TYR A 316 -10.84 -26.42 -3.99
CA TYR A 316 -9.38 -26.26 -3.97
C TYR A 316 -8.64 -27.37 -3.20
N LEU A 317 -9.37 -28.22 -2.48
CA LEU A 317 -8.81 -29.30 -1.66
C LEU A 317 -8.55 -30.56 -2.50
N CYS A 318 -7.67 -30.47 -3.49
CA CYS A 318 -7.16 -31.59 -4.27
C CYS A 318 -5.74 -31.30 -4.77
N ARG A 319 -4.98 -32.36 -5.10
CA ARG A 319 -3.57 -32.30 -5.49
C ARG A 319 -3.29 -31.33 -6.64
N SER A 320 -4.05 -31.44 -7.73
CA SER A 320 -3.92 -30.58 -8.91
C SER A 320 -4.06 -29.10 -8.58
N ARG A 321 -5.10 -28.73 -7.84
CA ARG A 321 -5.34 -27.35 -7.40
C ARG A 321 -4.27 -26.87 -6.42
N ALA A 322 -3.76 -27.75 -5.56
CA ALA A 322 -2.68 -27.38 -4.64
C ALA A 322 -1.37 -27.05 -5.39
N VAL A 323 -1.00 -27.83 -6.41
CA VAL A 323 0.13 -27.52 -7.32
C VAL A 323 -0.11 -26.19 -8.04
N GLN A 324 -1.29 -26.01 -8.64
CA GLN A 324 -1.67 -24.81 -9.39
C GLN A 324 -1.57 -23.53 -8.54
N ILE A 325 -2.16 -23.54 -7.34
CA ILE A 325 -2.12 -22.40 -6.40
C ILE A 325 -0.67 -22.13 -5.95
N SER A 326 0.12 -23.18 -5.71
CA SER A 326 1.54 -23.05 -5.34
C SER A 326 2.36 -22.36 -6.44
N MET A 327 2.14 -22.72 -7.72
CA MET A 327 2.77 -22.06 -8.87
C MET A 327 2.37 -20.58 -8.97
N ASN A 328 1.09 -20.26 -8.77
CA ASN A 328 0.59 -18.89 -8.82
C ASN A 328 1.15 -18.00 -7.69
N ILE A 329 1.29 -18.54 -6.48
CA ILE A 329 1.95 -17.86 -5.35
C ILE A 329 3.44 -17.65 -5.62
N GLY A 330 4.10 -18.60 -6.29
CA GLY A 330 5.51 -18.48 -6.69
C GLY A 330 5.80 -17.21 -7.51
N VAL A 331 4.85 -16.77 -8.35
CA VAL A 331 4.96 -15.50 -9.11
C VAL A 331 4.95 -14.28 -8.19
N VAL A 332 4.22 -14.34 -7.07
CA VAL A 332 4.20 -13.28 -6.04
C VAL A 332 5.48 -13.28 -5.21
N GLU A 333 6.00 -14.46 -4.85
CA GLU A 333 7.30 -14.60 -4.15
C GLU A 333 8.49 -14.13 -5.04
N GLU A 334 8.45 -14.43 -6.34
CA GLU A 334 9.44 -13.93 -7.31
C GLU A 334 9.36 -12.40 -7.45
N TRP A 335 8.15 -11.82 -7.42
CA TRP A 335 7.97 -10.36 -7.44
C TRP A 335 8.59 -9.68 -6.22
N ILE A 336 8.43 -10.24 -5.01
CA ILE A 336 9.05 -9.71 -3.78
C ILE A 336 10.58 -9.62 -3.96
N SER A 337 11.18 -10.67 -4.53
CA SER A 337 12.61 -10.72 -4.83
C SER A 337 13.02 -9.73 -5.93
N THR A 338 12.16 -9.54 -6.94
CA THR A 338 12.39 -8.62 -8.08
C THR A 338 12.34 -7.15 -7.66
N MET A 339 11.49 -6.80 -6.70
CA MET A 339 11.42 -5.45 -6.10
C MET A 339 12.42 -5.24 -4.96
N GLU A 340 13.39 -6.15 -4.81
CA GLU A 340 14.52 -6.03 -3.87
C GLU A 340 14.11 -5.88 -2.39
N LEU A 341 12.89 -6.30 -2.04
CA LEU A 341 12.33 -6.29 -0.68
C LEU A 341 12.99 -7.36 0.22
N PRO A 342 12.98 -7.19 1.55
CA PRO A 342 13.40 -8.21 2.51
C PRO A 342 12.69 -9.55 2.34
N ARG A 343 13.42 -10.65 2.52
CA ARG A 343 12.86 -12.02 2.43
C ARG A 343 11.76 -12.27 3.47
N GLY A 344 11.82 -11.61 4.63
CA GLY A 344 10.77 -11.64 5.65
C GLY A 344 9.37 -11.28 5.12
N VAL A 345 9.26 -10.44 4.10
CA VAL A 345 7.97 -10.09 3.45
C VAL A 345 7.32 -11.32 2.79
N GLY A 346 8.12 -12.25 2.25
CA GLY A 346 7.64 -13.51 1.68
C GLY A 346 7.36 -14.61 2.71
N ALA A 347 7.95 -14.53 3.92
CA ALA A 347 7.78 -15.53 4.97
C ALA A 347 6.32 -15.68 5.44
N HIS A 348 5.49 -14.65 5.24
CA HIS A 348 4.05 -14.70 5.48
C HIS A 348 3.31 -15.80 4.70
N PHE A 349 3.85 -16.28 3.57
CA PHE A 349 3.27 -17.39 2.81
C PHE A 349 3.59 -18.78 3.37
N LEU A 350 4.45 -18.92 4.39
CA LEU A 350 4.83 -20.24 4.95
C LEU A 350 3.62 -21.11 5.38
N PRO A 351 2.58 -20.60 6.10
CA PRO A 351 1.37 -21.38 6.40
C PRO A 351 0.63 -21.86 5.15
N VAL A 352 0.58 -21.04 4.11
CA VAL A 352 -0.05 -21.40 2.83
C VAL A 352 0.75 -22.49 2.13
N LYS A 353 2.08 -22.38 2.13
CA LYS A 353 2.99 -23.37 1.52
C LYS A 353 2.90 -24.72 2.24
N ASP A 354 2.85 -24.72 3.57
CA ASP A 354 2.63 -25.94 4.36
C ASP A 354 1.25 -26.57 4.07
N LEU A 355 0.17 -25.78 3.97
CA LEU A 355 -1.15 -26.30 3.58
C LEU A 355 -1.15 -26.88 2.15
N LEU A 356 -0.52 -26.20 1.19
CA LEU A 356 -0.46 -26.68 -0.20
C LEU A 356 0.44 -27.91 -0.34
N ASN A 357 1.53 -27.99 0.43
CA ASN A 357 2.38 -29.19 0.50
C ASN A 357 1.58 -30.36 1.09
N TRP A 358 0.82 -30.13 2.17
CA TRP A 358 -0.06 -31.14 2.76
C TRP A 358 -1.06 -31.69 1.74
N LEU A 359 -1.74 -30.81 0.99
CA LEU A 359 -2.70 -31.20 -0.05
C LEU A 359 -2.06 -31.95 -1.23
N GLN A 360 -0.76 -31.78 -1.48
CA GLN A 360 -0.04 -32.50 -2.54
C GLN A 360 0.39 -33.93 -2.12
N CYS A 361 0.64 -34.16 -0.83
CA CYS A 361 1.20 -35.43 -0.34
C CYS A 361 0.20 -36.30 0.46
N LEU A 362 -0.88 -35.75 1.03
CA LEU A 362 -1.74 -36.50 1.98
C LEU A 362 -2.37 -37.78 1.41
N SER A 363 -2.54 -37.86 0.10
CA SER A 363 -3.08 -39.04 -0.59
C SER A 363 -2.03 -40.13 -0.90
N SER A 364 -0.75 -39.75 -0.90
CA SER A 364 0.37 -40.68 -1.06
C SER A 364 0.85 -41.31 0.25
N ILE A 365 0.33 -40.85 1.40
CA ILE A 365 0.69 -41.40 2.72
C ILE A 365 -0.02 -42.74 2.91
N THR A 366 0.73 -43.83 2.75
CA THR A 366 0.25 -45.21 2.91
C THR A 366 0.66 -45.87 4.22
N GLU A 367 1.68 -45.36 4.92
CA GLU A 367 2.15 -45.92 6.19
C GLU A 367 2.17 -44.87 7.32
N PHE A 368 2.04 -45.34 8.57
CA PHE A 368 2.04 -44.47 9.75
C PHE A 368 3.35 -43.68 9.95
N PRO A 369 4.56 -44.26 9.73
CA PRO A 369 5.81 -43.50 9.85
C PRO A 369 5.90 -42.31 8.89
N ASP A 370 5.40 -42.46 7.67
CA ASP A 370 5.39 -41.40 6.65
C ASP A 370 4.52 -40.22 7.07
N LEU A 371 3.39 -40.50 7.72
CA LEU A 371 2.52 -39.46 8.30
C LEU A 371 3.28 -38.64 9.35
N ILE A 372 3.96 -39.32 10.28
CA ILE A 372 4.71 -38.64 11.36
C ILE A 372 5.85 -37.81 10.79
N ALA A 373 6.62 -38.37 9.85
CA ALA A 373 7.69 -37.65 9.17
C ALA A 373 7.16 -36.39 8.43
N THR A 374 6.03 -36.51 7.75
CA THR A 374 5.39 -35.40 7.03
C THR A 374 4.85 -34.32 7.97
N ILE A 375 4.17 -34.70 9.07
CA ILE A 375 3.68 -33.75 10.08
C ILE A 375 4.83 -32.96 10.71
N GLN A 376 5.99 -33.59 10.94
CA GLN A 376 7.16 -32.92 11.53
C GLN A 376 7.82 -31.87 10.64
N THR A 377 7.58 -31.87 9.33
CA THR A 377 8.11 -30.83 8.41
C THR A 377 7.20 -29.59 8.35
N MET A 378 5.90 -29.75 8.56
CA MET A 378 4.89 -28.69 8.40
C MET A 378 4.67 -27.95 9.73
N ARG A 379 5.48 -26.94 10.00
CA ARG A 379 5.52 -26.20 11.27
C ARG A 379 4.54 -25.04 11.35
N HIS A 380 3.94 -24.64 10.23
CA HIS A 380 3.13 -23.44 10.11
C HIS A 380 1.63 -23.72 9.95
N ILE A 381 1.22 -24.99 10.08
CA ILE A 381 -0.20 -25.39 10.14
C ILE A 381 -0.46 -26.25 11.39
N ASN A 382 -1.63 -26.06 12.00
CA ASN A 382 -2.01 -26.76 13.22
C ASN A 382 -2.80 -28.06 12.93
N PRO A 383 -2.98 -28.94 13.93
CA PRO A 383 -3.73 -30.19 13.76
C PRO A 383 -5.18 -30.04 13.30
N LEU A 384 -5.86 -28.94 13.65
CA LEU A 384 -7.24 -28.66 13.19
C LEU A 384 -7.26 -28.43 11.67
N GLN A 385 -6.32 -27.64 11.16
CA GLN A 385 -6.16 -27.35 9.74
C GLN A 385 -5.80 -28.63 8.96
N MET A 386 -4.81 -29.40 9.44
CA MET A 386 -4.44 -30.69 8.84
C MET A 386 -5.64 -31.65 8.75
N ARG A 387 -6.39 -31.81 9.86
CA ARG A 387 -7.51 -32.75 9.95
C ARG A 387 -8.71 -32.30 9.10
N ARG A 388 -8.97 -30.99 9.02
CA ARG A 388 -9.99 -30.40 8.14
C ARG A 388 -9.65 -30.61 6.67
N ALA A 389 -8.41 -30.35 6.26
CA ALA A 389 -7.95 -30.59 4.90
C ALA A 389 -8.20 -32.05 4.47
N VAL A 390 -7.81 -33.03 5.29
CA VAL A 390 -8.08 -34.47 5.05
C VAL A 390 -9.58 -34.79 4.98
N ARG A 391 -10.40 -34.20 5.87
CA ARG A 391 -11.86 -34.46 5.91
C ARG A 391 -12.56 -34.00 4.63
N ASP A 392 -12.18 -32.84 4.12
CA ASP A 392 -12.85 -32.17 3.02
C ASP A 392 -12.13 -32.33 1.67
N TYR A 393 -11.06 -33.13 1.62
CA TYR A 393 -10.28 -33.45 0.43
C TYR A 393 -11.11 -34.16 -0.65
N LYS A 394 -10.85 -33.80 -1.91
CA LYS A 394 -11.44 -34.41 -3.09
C LYS A 394 -10.40 -35.28 -3.80
N TYR A 395 -10.60 -36.58 -3.74
CA TYR A 395 -9.75 -37.55 -4.42
C TYR A 395 -9.95 -37.52 -5.95
N GLU A 396 -8.82 -37.40 -6.65
CA GLU A 396 -8.70 -37.48 -8.10
C GLU A 396 -8.70 -38.96 -8.56
N VAL A 397 -9.01 -39.22 -9.83
CA VAL A 397 -9.02 -40.61 -10.34
C VAL A 397 -7.60 -41.20 -10.31
N ASN A 398 -7.49 -42.44 -9.82
CA ASN A 398 -6.24 -43.18 -9.54
C ASN A 398 -5.43 -42.67 -8.33
N GLU A 399 -6.02 -41.83 -7.47
CA GLU A 399 -5.38 -41.35 -6.26
C GLU A 399 -5.56 -42.32 -5.07
N GLY A 400 -4.51 -42.45 -4.24
CA GLY A 400 -4.54 -43.25 -3.02
C GLY A 400 -5.38 -42.62 -1.91
N ARG A 401 -5.87 -43.44 -0.97
CA ARG A 401 -6.55 -42.96 0.25
C ARG A 401 -5.70 -43.27 1.46
N MET A 402 -5.55 -42.28 2.33
CA MET A 402 -4.81 -42.42 3.58
C MET A 402 -5.47 -43.50 4.49
N PRO A 403 -4.69 -44.39 5.12
CA PRO A 403 -5.21 -45.43 6.00
C PRO A 403 -6.04 -44.89 7.18
N GLU A 404 -7.00 -45.68 7.63
CA GLU A 404 -7.86 -45.34 8.77
C GLU A 404 -7.06 -45.08 10.06
N GLU A 405 -5.96 -45.81 10.29
CA GLU A 405 -5.05 -45.59 11.43
C GLU A 405 -4.45 -44.17 11.42
N CYS A 406 -4.01 -43.70 10.26
CA CYS A 406 -3.50 -42.35 10.05
C CYS A 406 -4.59 -41.28 10.25
N VAL A 407 -5.81 -41.54 9.78
CA VAL A 407 -6.98 -40.66 9.99
C VAL A 407 -7.36 -40.58 11.48
N GLN A 408 -7.30 -41.70 12.20
CA GLN A 408 -7.57 -41.77 13.64
C GLN A 408 -6.50 -41.06 14.46
N TYR A 409 -5.22 -41.18 14.09
CA TYR A 409 -4.14 -40.42 14.71
C TYR A 409 -4.35 -38.90 14.57
N LEU A 410 -4.67 -38.40 13.38
CA LEU A 410 -4.98 -36.99 13.17
C LEU A 410 -6.23 -36.54 13.96
N ALA A 411 -7.23 -37.41 14.10
CA ALA A 411 -8.41 -37.12 14.92
C ALA A 411 -8.10 -37.08 16.42
N GLN A 412 -7.13 -37.87 16.90
CA GLN A 412 -6.63 -37.78 18.26
C GLN A 412 -5.81 -36.50 18.47
N LEU A 413 -4.90 -36.17 17.53
CA LEU A 413 -4.09 -34.96 17.56
C LEU A 413 -4.96 -33.68 17.56
N GLN A 414 -6.07 -33.67 16.80
CA GLN A 414 -7.11 -32.63 16.91
C GLN A 414 -7.65 -32.51 18.33
N LYS A 415 -8.05 -33.62 18.98
CA LYS A 415 -8.63 -33.59 20.33
C LYS A 415 -7.63 -33.12 21.38
N ASP A 416 -6.36 -33.48 21.23
CA ASP A 416 -5.28 -33.00 22.10
C ASP A 416 -5.03 -31.50 21.90
N TRP A 417 -5.05 -31.02 20.66
CA TRP A 417 -4.97 -29.59 20.34
C TRP A 417 -6.15 -28.78 20.92
N GLU A 418 -7.38 -29.29 20.79
CA GLU A 418 -8.57 -28.65 21.36
C GLU A 418 -8.51 -28.57 22.88
N ARG A 419 -8.03 -29.62 23.55
CA ARG A 419 -7.76 -29.60 25.00
C ARG A 419 -6.70 -28.57 25.38
N HIS A 420 -5.59 -28.52 24.64
CA HIS A 420 -4.52 -27.56 24.88
C HIS A 420 -5.00 -26.12 24.71
N ARG A 421 -5.73 -25.82 23.64
CA ARG A 421 -6.33 -24.50 23.39
C ARG A 421 -7.29 -24.05 24.49
N VAL A 422 -8.17 -24.94 24.96
CA VAL A 422 -9.09 -24.63 26.07
C VAL A 422 -8.31 -24.34 27.35
N LYS A 423 -7.26 -25.12 27.64
CA LYS A 423 -6.37 -24.87 28.79
C LYS A 423 -5.70 -23.49 28.70
N MET A 424 -5.12 -23.14 27.56
CA MET A 424 -4.49 -21.84 27.32
C MET A 424 -5.49 -20.68 27.50
N GLY A 425 -6.71 -20.82 26.99
CA GLY A 425 -7.77 -19.80 27.16
C GLY A 425 -8.19 -19.61 28.62
N VAL A 426 -8.30 -20.70 29.39
CA VAL A 426 -8.59 -20.64 30.84
C VAL A 426 -7.43 -20.02 31.63
N GLU A 427 -6.18 -20.33 31.28
CA GLU A 427 -5.00 -19.74 31.91
C GLU A 427 -4.85 -18.25 31.59
N ALA A 428 -5.18 -17.81 30.37
CA ALA A 428 -5.24 -16.40 30.00
C ALA A 428 -6.32 -15.64 30.81
N LEU A 429 -7.54 -16.17 30.88
CA LEU A 429 -8.63 -15.56 31.67
C LEU A 429 -8.29 -15.50 33.16
N ARG A 430 -7.59 -16.51 33.70
CA ARG A 430 -7.11 -16.53 35.08
C ARG A 430 -6.04 -15.48 35.34
N ARG A 431 -5.15 -15.21 34.36
CA ARG A 431 -4.14 -14.15 34.44
C ARG A 431 -4.81 -12.78 34.45
N GLU A 432 -5.69 -12.51 33.49
CA GLU A 432 -6.43 -11.26 33.34
C GLU A 432 -7.29 -10.95 34.60
N MET A 433 -7.89 -11.97 35.20
CA MET A 433 -8.61 -11.84 36.48
C MET A 433 -7.67 -11.48 37.64
N GLY A 434 -6.48 -12.08 37.70
CA GLY A 434 -5.48 -11.79 38.73
C GLY A 434 -4.79 -10.42 38.57
N GLU A 435 -4.66 -9.92 37.34
CA GLU A 435 -4.17 -8.57 37.05
C GLU A 435 -5.19 -7.51 37.50
N ARG A 436 -6.48 -7.66 37.14
CA ARG A 436 -7.56 -6.79 37.65
C ARG A 436 -7.75 -6.84 39.17
N GLU A 437 -7.41 -7.95 39.81
CA GLU A 437 -7.45 -8.07 41.26
C GLU A 437 -6.28 -7.29 41.91
N ARG A 438 -5.09 -7.29 41.27
CA ARG A 438 -3.93 -6.49 41.72
C ARG A 438 -4.17 -5.00 41.57
N GLU A 439 -4.65 -4.55 40.41
CA GLU A 439 -5.02 -3.14 40.16
C GLU A 439 -6.00 -2.62 41.24
N ARG A 440 -6.99 -3.44 41.63
CA ARG A 440 -7.94 -3.10 42.71
C ARG A 440 -7.33 -3.06 44.11
N THR A 441 -6.23 -3.77 44.36
CA THR A 441 -5.54 -3.71 45.67
C THR A 441 -4.55 -2.56 45.78
N GLU A 442 -4.04 -2.04 44.66
CA GLU A 442 -3.16 -0.86 44.66
C GLU A 442 -3.95 0.46 44.85
N ASP A 443 -5.24 0.47 44.49
CA ASP A 443 -6.15 1.62 44.59
C ASP A 443 -6.76 1.85 46.01
N SER A 444 -6.12 1.32 47.07
CA SER A 444 -6.58 1.47 48.46
C SER A 444 -5.91 2.66 49.17
N PRO A 445 -6.67 3.66 49.67
CA PRO A 445 -6.09 4.93 50.13
C PRO A 445 -5.44 4.82 51.52
N SER A 446 -4.13 4.59 51.56
CA SER A 446 -3.30 4.77 52.75
C SER A 446 -2.92 6.24 52.90
N GLN A 447 -3.16 6.84 54.07
CA GLN A 447 -2.83 8.25 54.32
C GLN A 447 -1.30 8.51 54.38
N SER A 448 -0.94 9.75 53.98
CA SER A 448 0.28 10.51 54.26
C SER A 448 1.51 10.31 53.35
N GLY A 449 2.16 11.44 53.03
CA GLY A 449 3.49 11.49 52.42
C GLY A 449 3.51 12.00 50.98
N SER A 450 4.07 13.20 50.78
CA SER A 450 4.32 13.77 49.45
C SER A 450 5.44 13.05 48.70
N ALA A 451 5.17 12.57 47.50
CA ALA A 451 6.18 12.36 46.45
C ALA A 451 5.48 12.45 45.08
N TYR A 452 6.12 13.13 44.12
CA TYR A 452 5.71 13.04 42.72
C TYR A 452 5.98 11.62 42.25
N PHE A 453 4.95 10.89 41.84
CA PHE A 453 5.10 9.57 41.22
C PHE A 453 5.39 9.76 39.72
N ASP A 454 6.67 9.70 39.40
CA ASP A 454 7.15 9.46 38.05
C ASP A 454 6.57 8.13 37.55
N SER A 455 5.52 8.21 36.74
CA SER A 455 4.84 7.07 36.15
C SER A 455 5.61 6.64 34.90
N ALA A 456 6.79 6.05 35.12
CA ALA A 456 7.62 5.54 34.05
C ALA A 456 6.79 4.66 33.10
N PRO A 457 6.85 4.88 31.78
CA PRO A 457 6.00 4.15 30.83
C PRO A 457 6.26 2.64 30.92
N PRO A 458 5.24 1.81 30.70
CA PRO A 458 5.38 0.36 30.77
C PRO A 458 6.50 -0.10 29.84
N SER A 459 7.46 -0.87 30.38
CA SER A 459 8.61 -1.34 29.61
C SER A 459 8.14 -2.06 28.34
N PRO A 460 8.65 -1.71 27.15
CA PRO A 460 8.19 -2.30 25.90
C PRO A 460 8.38 -3.81 25.91
N SER A 461 7.44 -4.55 25.32
CA SER A 461 7.54 -6.00 25.25
C SER A 461 8.83 -6.42 24.53
N LEU A 462 9.32 -7.63 24.86
CA LEU A 462 10.50 -8.19 24.19
C LEU A 462 10.28 -8.30 22.67
N GLU A 463 9.05 -8.56 22.25
CA GLU A 463 8.61 -8.60 20.85
C GLU A 463 8.70 -7.22 20.19
N TYR A 464 8.15 -6.17 20.82
CA TYR A 464 8.25 -4.79 20.34
C TYR A 464 9.71 -4.37 20.19
N SER A 465 10.52 -4.61 21.22
CA SER A 465 11.96 -4.28 21.23
C SER A 465 12.75 -5.01 20.14
N THR A 466 12.32 -6.23 19.77
CA THR A 466 12.93 -7.01 18.70
C THR A 466 12.52 -6.48 17.33
N ALA A 467 11.23 -6.18 17.13
CA ALA A 467 10.71 -5.60 15.90
C ALA A 467 11.30 -4.21 15.61
N GLN A 468 11.43 -3.36 16.63
CA GLN A 468 12.06 -2.03 16.54
C GLN A 468 13.52 -2.14 16.06
N ARG A 469 14.31 -3.04 16.68
CA ARG A 469 15.69 -3.33 16.24
C ARG A 469 15.76 -3.88 14.82
N GLY A 470 14.70 -4.57 14.38
CA GLY A 470 14.50 -4.96 12.98
C GLY A 470 14.39 -3.76 12.05
N ILE A 471 13.53 -2.78 12.36
CA ILE A 471 13.38 -1.54 11.57
C ILE A 471 14.71 -0.79 11.48
N ASP A 472 15.42 -0.58 12.59
CA ASP A 472 16.71 0.11 12.58
C ASP A 472 17.76 -0.66 11.74
N THR A 473 17.73 -2.00 11.78
CA THR A 473 18.58 -2.87 10.96
C THR A 473 18.34 -2.68 9.46
N LEU A 474 17.16 -2.24 9.00
CA LEU A 474 16.93 -1.94 7.58
C LEU A 474 17.78 -0.79 7.06
N PHE A 475 18.26 0.10 7.95
CA PHE A 475 19.10 1.23 7.57
C PHE A 475 20.60 0.97 7.74
N ASP A 476 21.01 -0.13 8.41
CA ASP A 476 22.41 -0.51 8.54
C ASP A 476 22.98 -0.94 7.17
N ARG A 477 23.97 -0.18 6.68
CA ARG A 477 24.62 -0.44 5.38
C ARG A 477 25.51 -1.69 5.37
N HIS A 478 25.85 -2.22 6.55
CA HIS A 478 26.70 -3.39 6.71
C HIS A 478 25.90 -4.68 6.95
N ARG A 479 24.58 -4.59 7.13
CA ARG A 479 23.69 -5.74 7.27
C ARG A 479 22.94 -6.03 5.99
N GLU A 480 22.74 -7.31 5.71
CA GLU A 480 21.88 -7.73 4.62
C GLU A 480 20.42 -7.39 4.97
N LYS A 481 19.65 -6.84 4.02
CA LYS A 481 18.20 -6.69 4.17
C LYS A 481 17.45 -8.02 4.32
N SER A 482 18.13 -9.14 4.02
CA SER A 482 17.64 -10.51 4.20
C SER A 482 17.43 -10.87 5.68
N ALA A 483 18.15 -10.20 6.60
CA ALA A 483 18.10 -10.44 8.04
C ALA A 483 16.91 -9.76 8.74
N TRP A 484 16.10 -8.99 8.02
CA TRP A 484 14.86 -8.43 8.57
C TRP A 484 13.74 -9.47 8.56
N GLU A 485 13.15 -9.67 9.73
CA GLU A 485 11.96 -10.50 9.94
C GLU A 485 10.76 -9.63 10.33
N PRO A 486 9.54 -9.94 9.85
CA PRO A 486 8.35 -9.20 10.22
C PRO A 486 7.94 -9.48 11.67
N SER A 487 7.25 -8.53 12.29
CA SER A 487 6.56 -8.75 13.57
C SER A 487 5.66 -10.00 13.48
N SER A 488 5.75 -10.89 14.47
CA SER A 488 4.94 -12.11 14.47
C SER A 488 3.47 -11.76 14.72
N ALA A 489 2.59 -12.26 13.86
CA ALA A 489 1.16 -12.28 14.16
C ALA A 489 0.85 -13.32 15.26
N PRO A 490 -0.29 -13.20 15.96
CA PRO A 490 -0.76 -14.21 16.92
C PRO A 490 -0.92 -15.59 16.28
N GLU A 491 -0.58 -16.64 17.03
CA GLU A 491 -0.75 -18.02 16.55
C GLU A 491 -2.22 -18.33 16.26
N ALA A 492 -2.48 -18.95 15.09
CA ALA A 492 -3.82 -19.38 14.72
C ALA A 492 -4.27 -20.58 15.57
N LEU A 493 -4.91 -20.31 16.71
CA LEU A 493 -5.49 -21.34 17.59
C LEU A 493 -6.73 -22.04 16.97
N GLY A 494 -7.34 -21.43 15.95
CA GLY A 494 -8.53 -21.92 15.25
C GLY A 494 -8.21 -22.71 13.97
N GLU A 495 -9.25 -23.06 13.22
CA GLU A 495 -9.09 -23.61 11.85
C GLU A 495 -8.64 -22.54 10.85
N LEU A 496 -8.90 -21.26 11.12
CA LEU A 496 -8.67 -20.15 10.18
C LEU A 496 -7.62 -19.17 10.74
N MET A 497 -6.88 -18.55 9.83
CA MET A 497 -5.96 -17.45 10.14
C MET A 497 -6.72 -16.12 10.24
N ASP A 498 -6.28 -15.20 11.10
CA ASP A 498 -6.94 -13.89 11.23
C ASP A 498 -6.43 -12.86 10.22
N SER A 499 -7.12 -12.76 9.08
CA SER A 499 -6.82 -11.72 8.08
C SER A 499 -7.20 -10.29 8.48
N ARG A 500 -7.69 -10.06 9.71
CA ARG A 500 -8.00 -8.71 10.22
C ARG A 500 -6.90 -8.13 11.09
N HIS A 501 -5.98 -8.97 11.57
CA HIS A 501 -4.84 -8.53 12.34
C HIS A 501 -3.98 -7.56 11.53
N MET A 502 -3.65 -6.43 12.15
CA MET A 502 -2.73 -5.43 11.63
C MET A 502 -1.41 -5.58 12.38
N LEU A 503 -0.34 -5.83 11.65
CA LEU A 503 1.01 -5.75 12.18
C LEU A 503 1.28 -4.31 12.67
N PRO A 504 1.96 -4.11 13.81
CA PRO A 504 2.26 -2.79 14.33
C PRO A 504 3.14 -2.01 13.35
N LEU A 505 2.76 -0.75 13.08
CA LEU A 505 3.62 0.18 12.38
C LEU A 505 4.70 0.69 13.34
N LEU A 506 5.97 0.57 12.94
CA LEU A 506 7.12 1.03 13.70
C LEU A 506 7.92 2.04 12.86
N LEU A 507 8.29 3.16 13.48
CA LEU A 507 9.12 4.19 12.87
C LEU A 507 10.60 3.98 13.26
N PRO A 508 11.58 4.47 12.47
CA PRO A 508 13.00 4.37 12.83
C PRO A 508 13.31 5.05 14.16
N SER A 509 14.17 4.45 14.99
CA SER A 509 14.53 4.99 16.31
C SER A 509 15.33 6.30 16.22
N ASP A 510 16.13 6.46 15.17
CA ASP A 510 16.83 7.72 14.85
C ASP A 510 15.89 8.62 14.01
N PRO A 511 15.48 9.81 14.52
CA PRO A 511 14.65 10.76 13.77
C PRO A 511 15.23 11.17 12.42
N ARG A 512 16.56 11.14 12.25
CA ARG A 512 17.22 11.48 10.99
C ARG A 512 16.83 10.51 9.87
N LEU A 513 16.60 9.24 10.23
CA LEU A 513 16.21 8.17 9.30
C LEU A 513 14.74 8.26 8.85
N LEU A 514 13.88 9.06 9.49
CA LEU A 514 12.54 9.36 8.98
C LEU A 514 12.61 10.06 7.61
N GLY A 515 13.59 10.96 7.42
CA GLY A 515 13.88 11.63 6.16
C GLY A 515 14.64 10.79 5.12
N ALA A 516 14.85 9.49 5.37
CA ALA A 516 15.46 8.59 4.40
C ALA A 516 14.50 8.28 3.25
N VAL A 517 15.01 8.34 2.01
CA VAL A 517 14.23 8.09 0.80
C VAL A 517 14.85 6.94 -0.01
N PRO A 518 14.08 6.25 -0.87
CA PRO A 518 14.62 5.18 -1.72
C PRO A 518 15.77 5.67 -2.60
N ALA A 519 16.78 4.81 -2.75
CA ALA A 519 17.81 4.99 -3.77
C ALA A 519 17.16 4.91 -5.16
N LYS A 520 17.81 5.50 -6.17
CA LYS A 520 17.36 5.36 -7.57
C LYS A 520 17.73 3.97 -8.09
N THR A 521 16.94 2.96 -7.73
CA THR A 521 17.00 1.65 -8.40
C THR A 521 16.40 1.78 -9.79
N ALA A 522 17.07 1.19 -10.78
CA ALA A 522 16.49 1.05 -12.11
C ALA A 522 15.43 -0.05 -12.05
N ILE A 523 14.18 0.34 -11.83
CA ILE A 523 13.02 -0.56 -11.86
C ILE A 523 13.10 -1.36 -13.17
N PRO A 524 13.11 -2.70 -13.13
CA PRO A 524 13.30 -3.51 -14.32
C PRO A 524 12.11 -3.34 -15.25
N HIS A 525 12.24 -2.45 -16.24
CA HIS A 525 11.22 -2.25 -17.26
C HIS A 525 10.89 -3.58 -17.94
N THR A 526 9.63 -3.98 -17.86
CA THR A 526 9.06 -5.03 -18.70
C THR A 526 9.28 -4.65 -20.15
N LYS A 527 10.19 -5.36 -20.84
CA LYS A 527 10.44 -5.16 -22.27
C LYS A 527 9.18 -5.54 -23.06
N LEU A 528 8.39 -4.53 -23.42
CA LEU A 528 7.48 -4.64 -24.57
C LEU A 528 8.32 -4.98 -25.80
N GLN A 529 7.83 -5.92 -26.60
CA GLN A 529 8.51 -6.34 -27.82
C GLN A 529 8.56 -5.20 -28.84
N SER A 530 9.77 -4.79 -29.18
CA SER A 530 10.08 -4.14 -30.45
C SER A 530 11.31 -4.82 -31.02
N ASP A 531 11.14 -5.58 -32.11
CA ASP A 531 12.24 -6.30 -32.75
C ASP A 531 13.29 -5.32 -33.28
N SER A 532 14.53 -5.49 -32.81
CA SER A 532 15.72 -5.10 -33.57
C SER A 532 16.85 -6.06 -33.22
N LEU A 533 17.37 -6.72 -34.26
CA LEU A 533 18.35 -7.80 -34.13
C LEU A 533 19.75 -7.24 -33.91
N THR A 534 20.26 -7.31 -32.68
CA THR A 534 21.70 -7.30 -32.40
C THR A 534 22.07 -8.55 -31.63
N MET A 535 22.70 -9.48 -32.33
CA MET A 535 23.08 -10.81 -31.83
C MET A 535 24.40 -10.73 -31.07
N GLU A 536 24.34 -10.51 -29.75
CA GLU A 536 25.47 -10.81 -28.86
C GLU A 536 25.05 -11.85 -27.81
N SER A 537 25.81 -12.94 -27.78
CA SER A 537 25.58 -14.10 -26.92
C SER A 537 26.02 -13.81 -25.48
N SER A 538 25.09 -13.33 -24.65
CA SER A 538 25.31 -13.28 -23.20
C SER A 538 24.64 -14.48 -22.53
N VAL A 539 25.46 -15.42 -22.06
CA VAL A 539 25.02 -16.61 -21.33
C VAL A 539 24.32 -16.17 -20.05
N ARG A 540 23.04 -16.52 -19.90
CA ARG A 540 22.21 -16.12 -18.76
C ARG A 540 22.76 -16.75 -17.47
N SER A 541 23.45 -15.96 -16.66
CA SER A 541 24.01 -16.38 -15.38
C SER A 541 23.04 -16.16 -14.23
N SER A 542 22.65 -17.26 -13.58
CA SER A 542 21.86 -17.28 -12.34
C SER A 542 22.58 -16.61 -11.15
N SER A 543 23.90 -16.42 -11.24
CA SER A 543 24.73 -15.85 -10.16
C SER A 543 24.41 -14.39 -9.81
N ARG A 544 23.78 -13.62 -10.72
CA ARG A 544 23.46 -12.20 -10.44
C ARG A 544 22.24 -12.03 -9.53
N ALA A 545 21.32 -12.99 -9.51
CA ALA A 545 20.16 -12.97 -8.62
C ALA A 545 20.55 -13.25 -7.16
N SER A 546 21.54 -14.13 -6.94
CA SER A 546 22.03 -14.44 -5.59
C SER A 546 22.76 -13.26 -4.92
N HIS A 547 23.46 -12.40 -5.68
CA HIS A 547 24.14 -11.24 -5.10
C HIS A 547 23.17 -10.15 -4.61
N ARG A 548 22.14 -9.80 -5.40
CA ARG A 548 21.15 -8.76 -5.03
C ARG A 548 20.30 -9.07 -3.79
N ALA A 549 20.20 -10.35 -3.42
CA ALA A 549 19.50 -10.79 -2.23
C ALA A 549 20.33 -10.65 -0.93
N SER A 550 21.65 -10.44 -1.05
CA SER A 550 22.62 -10.29 0.04
C SER A 550 22.97 -8.82 0.32
N GLU A 551 22.56 -7.89 -0.54
CA GLU A 551 22.83 -6.46 -0.38
C GLU A 551 21.93 -5.79 0.68
N ALA A 552 22.44 -4.75 1.33
CA ALA A 552 21.68 -3.87 2.24
C ALA A 552 20.50 -3.17 1.52
N LEU A 553 19.55 -2.62 2.28
CA LEU A 553 18.42 -1.90 1.69
C LEU A 553 18.93 -0.60 1.02
N ALA A 554 18.50 -0.35 -0.21
CA ALA A 554 19.00 0.78 -1.00
C ALA A 554 18.27 2.09 -0.65
N TRP A 555 18.83 2.87 0.28
CA TRP A 555 18.30 4.16 0.74
C TRP A 555 19.33 5.29 0.65
N ARG A 556 18.88 6.54 0.80
CA ARG A 556 19.73 7.75 0.89
C ARG A 556 19.01 8.87 1.64
N LEU A 557 19.75 9.73 2.31
CA LEU A 557 19.21 10.93 2.95
C LEU A 557 19.15 12.11 1.95
N ARG A 558 18.18 13.00 2.15
CA ARG A 558 18.02 14.25 1.39
C ARG A 558 17.81 15.47 2.30
N THR A 559 18.37 15.44 3.50
CA THR A 559 18.14 16.41 4.58
C THR A 559 18.15 17.88 4.14
N ARG A 560 19.20 18.33 3.42
CA ARG A 560 19.28 19.71 2.90
C ARG A 560 18.09 20.07 2.02
N ARG A 561 17.75 19.22 1.05
CA ARG A 561 16.61 19.42 0.14
C ARG A 561 15.24 19.28 0.81
N LEU A 562 15.12 18.48 1.87
CA LEU A 562 13.88 18.45 2.65
C LEU A 562 13.66 19.79 3.34
N ARG A 563 14.73 20.43 3.81
CA ARG A 563 14.73 21.73 4.50
C ARG A 563 14.83 22.95 3.58
N GLU A 564 14.84 22.76 2.25
CA GLU A 564 14.79 23.86 1.27
C GLU A 564 13.36 24.44 1.22
N VAL A 565 13.24 25.74 1.49
CA VAL A 565 11.97 26.49 1.49
C VAL A 565 11.99 27.45 0.31
N GLU A 566 11.06 27.30 -0.63
CA GLU A 566 10.88 28.27 -1.72
C GLU A 566 10.16 29.53 -1.19
N ILE A 567 10.44 30.70 -1.79
CA ILE A 567 9.66 31.94 -1.52
C ILE A 567 8.15 31.73 -1.74
N ARG A 568 7.77 30.74 -2.57
CA ARG A 568 6.39 30.32 -2.79
C ARG A 568 5.70 29.78 -1.54
N THR A 569 6.42 29.30 -0.55
CA THR A 569 5.84 28.84 0.73
C THR A 569 5.06 29.97 1.42
N LEU A 570 5.50 31.23 1.29
CA LEU A 570 4.79 32.41 1.78
C LEU A 570 3.42 32.61 1.12
N GLN A 571 3.18 32.03 -0.07
CA GLN A 571 1.92 32.19 -0.79
C GLN A 571 0.72 31.52 -0.13
N TRP A 572 0.99 30.50 0.68
CA TRP A 572 -0.03 29.76 1.42
C TRP A 572 -0.35 30.41 2.76
N ILE A 573 0.49 31.32 3.26
CA ILE A 573 0.36 31.96 4.57
C ILE A 573 -0.30 33.34 4.44
N ASP A 574 0.26 34.19 3.57
CA ASP A 574 -0.24 35.55 3.36
C ASP A 574 -1.52 35.59 2.47
N GLY A 575 -1.82 34.47 1.80
CA GLY A 575 -2.91 34.32 0.83
C GLY A 575 -2.63 34.99 -0.52
N ALA A 576 -3.23 34.47 -1.60
CA ALA A 576 -2.96 34.89 -2.97
C ALA A 576 -2.89 36.42 -3.23
N PRO A 577 -3.78 37.29 -2.67
CA PRO A 577 -3.73 38.73 -2.90
C PRO A 577 -2.47 39.42 -2.34
N SER A 578 -1.92 38.91 -1.25
CA SER A 578 -0.78 39.51 -0.54
C SER A 578 0.55 39.18 -1.21
N THR A 579 0.63 38.04 -1.90
CA THR A 579 1.86 37.53 -2.54
C THR A 579 2.36 38.40 -3.69
N ALA A 580 1.44 39.12 -4.35
CA ALA A 580 1.76 40.12 -5.35
C ALA A 580 2.56 41.31 -4.78
N ARG A 581 2.63 41.46 -3.46
CA ARG A 581 3.49 42.45 -2.79
C ARG A 581 4.96 42.02 -2.72
N TRP A 582 5.22 40.71 -2.67
CA TRP A 582 6.57 40.13 -2.62
C TRP A 582 7.11 39.80 -4.02
N TYR A 583 6.23 39.49 -4.97
CA TYR A 583 6.55 39.41 -6.40
C TYR A 583 6.65 40.80 -7.05
N HIS A 584 7.68 41.56 -6.67
CA HIS A 584 8.24 42.55 -7.59
C HIS A 584 9.02 41.79 -8.67
N PRO A 585 8.70 41.97 -9.98
CA PRO A 585 9.63 41.57 -11.03
C PRO A 585 10.91 42.38 -10.82
N VAL A 586 12.01 41.70 -10.50
CA VAL A 586 13.32 42.26 -10.77
C VAL A 586 13.47 42.22 -12.27
N GLU A 587 13.15 43.33 -12.92
CA GLU A 587 13.53 43.56 -14.30
C GLU A 587 15.06 43.48 -14.34
N PHE A 588 15.57 42.38 -14.89
CA PHE A 588 16.90 42.39 -15.45
C PHE A 588 16.84 43.36 -16.62
N ASP A 589 17.46 44.52 -16.46
CA ASP A 589 17.72 45.43 -17.57
C ASP A 589 18.65 44.69 -18.54
N ASP A 590 18.07 44.11 -19.59
CA ASP A 590 18.79 43.58 -20.75
C ASP A 590 19.38 44.77 -21.54
N GLU A 591 20.34 45.49 -20.96
CA GLU A 591 21.18 46.51 -21.64
C GLU A 591 22.18 45.86 -22.60
N ASP A 592 21.67 45.06 -23.55
CA ASP A 592 22.46 44.43 -24.62
C ASP A 592 21.81 44.59 -26.01
N GLU A 593 21.19 45.76 -26.27
CA GLU A 593 20.92 46.20 -27.66
C GLU A 593 21.08 47.72 -27.88
N LYS A 594 22.28 48.24 -27.60
CA LYS A 594 22.74 49.54 -28.14
C LYS A 594 23.73 49.33 -29.28
N GLY A 595 23.37 49.84 -30.46
CA GLY A 595 24.22 49.80 -31.66
C GLY A 595 25.57 50.52 -31.49
N PRO A 596 26.50 50.34 -32.45
CA PRO A 596 27.88 50.79 -32.30
C PRO A 596 27.97 52.32 -32.13
N PRO A 597 28.89 52.80 -31.27
CA PRO A 597 29.02 54.23 -30.99
C PRO A 597 29.54 54.99 -32.22
N PRO A 598 29.16 56.28 -32.38
CA PRO A 598 29.68 57.12 -33.46
C PRO A 598 31.17 57.37 -33.28
N ALA A 599 31.90 57.47 -34.40
CA ALA A 599 33.33 57.76 -34.39
C ALA A 599 33.61 59.20 -33.93
N TYR A 600 34.46 59.35 -32.93
CA TYR A 600 34.96 60.66 -32.48
C TYR A 600 36.13 61.10 -33.37
N ALA A 601 36.03 62.30 -33.93
CA ALA A 601 37.11 62.93 -34.68
C ALA A 601 38.19 63.51 -33.74
N SER A 602 39.43 63.52 -34.20
CA SER A 602 40.58 64.13 -33.54
C SER A 602 40.50 65.66 -33.51
N GLY A 603 40.92 66.28 -32.40
CA GLY A 603 41.11 67.74 -32.30
C GLY A 603 41.56 68.23 -30.91
N ASP A 604 42.87 68.46 -30.78
CA ASP A 604 43.56 69.58 -30.11
C ASP A 604 43.48 69.85 -28.58
N GLU A 605 44.60 69.51 -27.92
CA GLU A 605 45.50 70.29 -27.02
C GLU A 605 45.05 71.13 -25.78
N GLU A 606 46.03 71.23 -24.85
CA GLU A 606 46.20 72.12 -23.67
C GLU A 606 45.26 72.00 -22.43
N SER A 607 45.63 72.45 -21.22
CA SER A 607 46.85 72.20 -20.41
C SER A 607 46.61 72.58 -18.92
N LEU A 608 47.41 72.02 -17.99
CA LEU A 608 47.74 72.54 -16.63
C LEU A 608 46.67 72.71 -15.51
N ALA A 609 46.80 71.85 -14.48
CA ALA A 609 46.90 72.12 -13.03
C ALA A 609 45.91 73.03 -12.25
N GLY A 610 45.45 72.54 -11.08
CA GLY A 610 45.27 73.40 -9.88
C GLY A 610 44.11 73.10 -8.90
N ASP A 611 44.46 72.45 -7.77
CA ASP A 611 43.87 72.55 -6.42
C ASP A 611 42.37 72.21 -6.18
N GLY A 612 42.02 71.82 -4.94
CA GLY A 612 40.75 71.14 -4.62
C GLY A 612 39.83 71.82 -3.60
N LYS A 613 38.60 71.29 -3.43
CA LYS A 613 37.79 71.42 -2.21
C LYS A 613 36.63 70.43 -2.12
N MET A 614 36.17 70.23 -0.88
CA MET A 614 35.16 69.26 -0.43
C MET A 614 33.72 69.57 -0.89
N ALA A 615 32.88 68.53 -0.98
CA ALA A 615 31.50 68.56 -0.46
C ALA A 615 30.94 67.15 -0.23
N LEU A 616 30.59 66.82 1.02
CA LEU A 616 29.61 65.77 1.34
C LEU A 616 28.23 66.42 1.42
N HIS A 617 27.19 65.80 0.88
CA HIS A 617 25.82 66.32 1.03
C HIS A 617 24.81 65.19 1.31
N LEU A 618 24.54 64.99 2.61
CA LEU A 618 23.39 64.23 3.09
C LEU A 618 22.10 64.97 2.74
N THR A 619 21.07 64.28 2.25
CA THR A 619 19.73 64.84 2.02
C THR A 619 18.78 64.51 3.18
N PRO A 620 17.80 65.40 3.50
CA PRO A 620 17.20 65.41 4.84
C PRO A 620 15.74 64.93 4.88
N LEU A 621 15.37 64.36 6.02
CA LEU A 621 13.96 64.15 6.42
C LEU A 621 13.30 65.50 6.74
N THR A 622 12.06 65.73 6.27
CA THR A 622 11.16 66.73 6.88
C THR A 622 9.73 66.22 6.97
N SER A 623 9.08 66.54 8.09
CA SER A 623 7.67 66.30 8.36
C SER A 623 6.88 67.61 8.19
N SER A 624 5.59 67.54 7.83
CA SER A 624 4.62 68.60 8.16
C SER A 624 3.15 68.14 8.05
N ARG A 625 2.27 68.90 8.71
CA ARG A 625 0.84 68.61 8.93
C ARG A 625 -0.09 69.33 7.94
N SER A 626 -1.18 68.65 7.61
CA SER A 626 -2.59 69.12 7.58
C SER A 626 -2.89 70.62 7.40
N GLN A 627 -3.69 70.94 6.37
CA GLN A 627 -4.81 71.89 6.50
C GLN A 627 -6.01 71.54 5.60
N ARG A 628 -7.12 72.27 5.77
CA ARG A 628 -8.52 71.83 5.54
C ARG A 628 -9.28 72.83 4.68
N SER A 629 -9.95 72.39 3.60
CA SER A 629 -11.00 73.18 2.94
C SER A 629 -12.12 72.29 2.34
N ARG A 630 -13.17 72.91 1.78
CA ARG A 630 -14.53 72.82 2.36
C ARG A 630 -15.65 72.89 1.30
N GLY A 631 -16.69 72.05 1.45
CA GLY A 631 -17.93 72.06 0.63
C GLY A 631 -18.00 70.85 -0.33
N LYS A 632 -19.18 70.28 -0.66
CA LYS A 632 -20.57 70.76 -0.52
C LYS A 632 -21.55 69.62 -0.15
N HIS A 633 -22.76 69.99 0.29
CA HIS A 633 -23.81 69.10 0.79
C HIS A 633 -24.55 68.27 -0.27
N SER A 634 -25.06 67.10 0.14
CA SER A 634 -26.49 66.77 0.00
C SER A 634 -26.97 66.01 1.25
N THR A 635 -28.27 66.10 1.57
CA THR A 635 -28.86 65.72 2.87
C THR A 635 -30.07 64.80 2.70
N GLY A 636 -30.25 63.79 3.57
CA GLY A 636 -31.46 62.96 3.63
C GLY A 636 -31.56 62.14 4.93
N ALA A 637 -32.69 62.24 5.65
CA ALA A 637 -32.80 61.89 7.08
C ALA A 637 -34.26 61.50 7.48
N THR A 638 -34.55 60.65 8.48
CA THR A 638 -33.63 59.85 9.33
C THR A 638 -34.08 58.40 9.64
N PRO A 639 -34.92 58.03 10.66
CA PRO A 639 -34.73 56.71 11.31
C PRO A 639 -36.03 55.91 11.63
N ILE A 640 -35.92 54.92 12.56
CA ILE A 640 -36.99 54.15 13.27
C ILE A 640 -37.44 52.90 12.47
N GLU A 641 -37.62 51.68 13.00
CA GLU A 641 -37.70 51.11 14.37
C GLU A 641 -37.20 49.64 14.41
N ALA A 642 -37.03 49.07 15.61
CA ALA A 642 -37.10 47.61 15.86
C ALA A 642 -38.19 47.38 16.93
N PRO A 643 -38.92 46.24 16.94
CA PRO A 643 -38.55 45.21 17.92
C PRO A 643 -39.00 43.74 17.61
N ALA A 644 -38.60 42.85 18.53
CA ALA A 644 -39.35 41.67 19.03
C ALA A 644 -39.40 40.35 18.22
N SER A 645 -38.49 39.45 18.58
CA SER A 645 -38.76 38.08 19.10
C SER A 645 -39.94 37.24 18.59
N MET A 646 -39.64 36.02 18.13
CA MET A 646 -40.45 34.82 18.42
C MET A 646 -39.55 33.58 18.55
N SER A 647 -39.94 32.64 19.40
CA SER A 647 -39.09 31.54 19.89
C SER A 647 -39.75 30.16 19.76
N LEU A 648 -38.97 29.19 19.26
CA LEU A 648 -39.12 27.72 19.44
C LEU A 648 -40.35 27.05 18.75
N PRO A 649 -40.39 25.70 18.58
CA PRO A 649 -39.49 24.68 19.14
C PRO A 649 -38.89 23.60 18.20
N ILE A 650 -37.75 23.07 18.65
CA ILE A 650 -37.34 21.65 18.76
C ILE A 650 -38.04 20.61 17.86
N GLU A 651 -37.26 19.88 17.05
CA GLU A 651 -37.41 18.42 16.93
C GLU A 651 -36.07 17.70 16.60
N THR A 652 -35.94 16.45 17.05
CA THR A 652 -34.69 15.67 17.10
C THR A 652 -34.66 14.54 16.06
N ALA A 653 -33.50 14.25 15.44
CA ALA A 653 -33.18 12.89 14.98
C ALA A 653 -31.67 12.68 14.68
N LEU A 654 -31.05 11.71 15.38
CA LEU A 654 -29.85 10.99 14.93
C LEU A 654 -30.27 9.86 13.96
N PRO A 655 -29.33 9.27 13.21
CA PRO A 655 -29.12 7.85 13.46
C PRO A 655 -27.65 7.40 13.48
N SER A 656 -27.34 6.54 14.44
CA SER A 656 -26.18 5.63 14.41
C SER A 656 -26.42 4.52 13.39
N MET A 657 -25.34 4.05 12.74
CA MET A 657 -25.29 2.72 12.14
C MET A 657 -24.09 1.92 12.64
N ARG A 658 -24.30 0.61 12.69
CA ARG A 658 -23.37 -0.45 13.13
C ARG A 658 -22.63 -1.06 11.96
#